data_AF-B0MHP0-F1
#
_entry.id   AF-B0MHP0-F1
#
_cell.length_a   1.000
_cell.length_b   1.000
_cell.length_c   1.000
_cell.angle_alpha   90.00
_cell.angle_beta   90.00
_cell.angle_gamma   90.00
#
_symmetry.space_group_name_H-M   'P 1'
#
loop_
_entity.id
_entity.type
_entity.pdbx_description
1 polymer ?
#
loop_
_entity_poly.entity_id
_entity_poly.type
_entity_poly.pdbx_seq_one_letter_code
_entity_poly.pdbx_strand_id
1 'polypeptide(L)'
;MDQQQEFLFLKSTYENLPTGVMQFQRDGDRLTLLHINDFGCKILGYETSSDYSFDFHSFIDKLPGNAYDEFIDALSRLKNIGDHFPFTRPIYVGEKKSWLSGTASLLSSSALTQTYICVFSDDTANVEKQLYSDYAKEKEIQILNEMCTLIVSQSYETLGLINTGNGKYQIYAVQDRDWFSQKKLEGDFDELTFHAAKELAYDEEAKELLMNATLSGITGYLNQRPDTSYSFTYRIRTHESYRWKRAEYSYLKDDKTNIIFCTQDIHSEKMEEEHLARLAEKERQIHQEKMAFFANMSHEIRTPMNAILNLSELLLRKNLPLDVEQDISTIYEIGNGLLGIINSLLSFSKLDTGNIQLTTGKYSPATMCSDICSIISARLSKKSLHFFTDLDPSIPRQLIGDEMRIREILTNLLANAVKFTVSGNIELKLRAKNLSKTKTELSFFISDTGSGIKEEDQKHLFRQFSRVDPKKNQTIMGTGLGLSISKKLTELMGGSISVESEYGKGSTFIVTIPQEICLAAPMIPPSDKMEQAEVYVYLPESDKELTKYVIRELRKLSIHPSLISSVSSISLDRSNKNSYLIMQQADFPSCQEMIDSLFLQDHVLLLMKNSDTTESKYYNYQQLYPYNLMMQTANILNGHPVKTASKKTNVYEDTTFPSAHILIVDDNDVNSSVAKRLMEPYEMDIDVASNGFDTLTMASAKDYDLIFLDHMMPGMDGIETVQKLRKMDGIRKDLPVVALTANVFSDAKTYFTEQGFSDFLAKPINVKELHNTLLQYLQDKAVLKIVEKKLDEAFISEEVKACFTSLKHFDVDASLEYFDHSADFYLEMLKTFRQGLFERRNELDKIYENQDIKLFTIHVHAIKSASKSVGALEFSDLAKTMEDFGHQNNWKSITQKYQELLDYTDLILEELDCCIKAVPAADETKESLSGYPEDIIKSLCIAVNEMDYQEVSDAIAKLDRYTYPGELQNLLDRLKTAYDNFEYGDLNRCSILMYNCL
;
A
#
# COMPACT_ATOMS: atom_id res chain seq x y z
N MET A 1 27.16 -49.75 104.42
CA MET A 1 27.71 -50.94 103.73
C MET A 1 29.18 -51.02 104.10
N ASP A 2 29.69 -52.23 104.27
CA ASP A 2 31.10 -52.47 104.58
C ASP A 2 31.96 -51.92 103.43
N GLN A 3 33.06 -51.21 103.71
CA GLN A 3 33.88 -50.53 102.68
C GLN A 3 34.35 -51.49 101.56
N GLN A 4 34.41 -52.79 101.84
CA GLN A 4 34.69 -53.83 100.85
C GLN A 4 33.56 -54.05 99.82
N GLN A 5 32.27 -53.94 100.22
CA GLN A 5 31.15 -54.11 99.29
C GLN A 5 31.03 -52.93 98.30
N GLU A 6 31.31 -51.71 98.77
CA GLU A 6 31.28 -50.51 97.94
C GLU A 6 32.44 -50.51 96.92
N PHE A 7 33.62 -50.98 97.33
CA PHE A 7 34.77 -51.19 96.44
C PHE A 7 34.51 -52.27 95.37
N LEU A 8 33.90 -53.41 95.74
CA LEU A 8 33.53 -54.46 94.79
C LEU A 8 32.46 -54.00 93.77
N PHE A 9 31.50 -53.18 94.21
CA PHE A 9 30.48 -52.60 93.34
C PHE A 9 31.05 -51.58 92.35
N LEU A 10 31.90 -50.66 92.82
CA LEU A 10 32.59 -49.70 91.95
C LEU A 10 33.49 -50.42 90.93
N LYS A 11 34.26 -51.42 91.37
CA LYS A 11 35.12 -52.23 90.47
C LYS A 11 34.30 -52.92 89.38
N SER A 12 33.19 -53.56 89.74
CA SER A 12 32.23 -54.16 88.79
C SER A 12 31.68 -53.14 87.78
N THR A 13 31.42 -51.91 88.23
CA THR A 13 30.88 -50.84 87.39
C THR A 13 31.90 -50.37 86.36
N TYR A 14 33.16 -50.17 86.77
CA TYR A 14 34.25 -49.74 85.87
C TYR A 14 34.58 -50.77 84.78
N GLU A 15 34.52 -52.06 85.11
CA GLU A 15 34.82 -53.14 84.15
C GLU A 15 33.79 -53.24 83.02
N ASN A 16 32.54 -52.85 83.26
CA ASN A 16 31.43 -53.01 82.32
C ASN A 16 31.11 -51.74 81.51
N LEU A 17 31.91 -50.66 81.63
CA LEU A 17 31.68 -49.43 80.90
C LEU A 17 32.03 -49.57 79.39
N PRO A 18 31.21 -49.04 78.46
CA PRO A 18 31.48 -49.05 77.02
C PRO A 18 32.47 -47.94 76.61
N THR A 19 33.48 -47.68 77.45
CA THR A 19 34.56 -46.71 77.22
C THR A 19 35.84 -47.28 77.84
N GLY A 20 36.99 -46.91 77.27
CA GLY A 20 38.27 -47.33 77.81
C GLY A 20 38.51 -46.61 79.13
N VAL A 21 38.70 -47.38 80.20
CA VAL A 21 39.07 -46.86 81.52
C VAL A 21 40.41 -47.45 81.90
N MET A 22 41.35 -46.58 82.23
CA MET A 22 42.73 -46.95 82.55
C MET A 22 43.20 -46.20 83.80
N GLN A 23 43.76 -46.91 84.76
CA GLN A 23 44.31 -46.36 85.98
C GLN A 23 45.80 -46.62 86.04
N PHE A 24 46.59 -45.58 86.31
CA PHE A 24 48.04 -45.69 86.38
C PHE A 24 48.59 -44.91 87.58
N GLN A 25 49.71 -45.39 88.10
CA GLN A 25 50.47 -44.78 89.18
C GLN A 25 51.74 -44.15 88.64
N ARG A 26 52.00 -42.91 89.04
CA ARG A 26 53.22 -42.18 88.76
C ARG A 26 54.14 -42.19 89.97
N ASP A 27 55.39 -42.56 89.74
CA ASP A 27 56.51 -42.43 90.66
C ASP A 27 57.67 -41.74 89.92
N GLY A 28 57.94 -40.47 90.25
CA GLY A 28 58.82 -39.61 89.44
C GLY A 28 58.34 -39.50 87.99
N ASP A 29 59.18 -39.85 87.01
CA ASP A 29 58.84 -39.84 85.58
C ASP A 29 58.37 -41.21 85.06
N ARG A 30 58.20 -42.19 85.94
CA ARG A 30 57.75 -43.53 85.58
C ARG A 30 56.25 -43.66 85.81
N LEU A 31 55.52 -44.03 84.76
CA LEU A 31 54.12 -44.45 84.85
C LEU A 31 54.03 -45.97 84.87
N THR A 32 53.27 -46.49 85.84
CA THR A 32 52.99 -47.91 86.01
C THR A 32 51.50 -48.12 85.86
N LEU A 33 51.08 -48.99 84.94
CA LEU A 33 49.67 -49.31 84.79
C LEU A 33 49.19 -50.14 85.98
N LEU A 34 48.14 -49.68 86.66
CA LEU A 34 47.51 -50.41 87.75
C LEU A 34 46.33 -51.25 87.25
N HIS A 35 45.52 -50.69 86.36
CA HIS A 35 44.30 -51.33 85.88
C HIS A 35 43.90 -50.79 84.51
N ILE A 36 43.32 -51.64 83.67
CA ILE A 36 42.63 -51.24 82.44
C ILE A 36 41.45 -52.20 82.24
N ASN A 37 40.29 -51.66 81.84
CA ASN A 37 39.11 -52.48 81.57
C ASN A 37 39.16 -53.12 80.16
N ASP A 38 38.34 -54.16 79.95
CA ASP A 38 38.29 -54.91 78.68
C ASP A 38 38.03 -54.02 77.47
N PHE A 39 37.22 -52.97 77.62
CA PHE A 39 36.92 -52.04 76.54
C PHE A 39 38.13 -51.17 76.17
N GLY A 40 38.91 -50.74 77.17
CA GLY A 40 40.18 -50.04 76.96
C GLY A 40 41.21 -50.92 76.27
N CYS A 41 41.33 -52.18 76.68
CA CYS A 41 42.17 -53.17 75.99
C CYS A 41 41.77 -53.33 74.52
N LYS A 42 40.47 -53.40 74.21
CA LYS A 42 39.98 -53.47 72.83
C LYS A 42 40.32 -52.23 72.01
N ILE A 43 40.08 -51.01 72.53
CA ILE A 43 40.42 -49.75 71.84
C ILE A 43 41.92 -49.68 71.55
N LEU A 44 42.74 -50.09 72.50
CA LEU A 44 44.19 -50.05 72.36
C LEU A 44 44.75 -51.28 71.61
N GLY A 45 43.92 -52.29 71.30
CA GLY A 45 44.29 -53.50 70.56
C GLY A 45 45.17 -54.48 71.33
N TYR A 46 44.78 -54.86 72.55
CA TYR A 46 45.41 -55.88 73.39
C TYR A 46 44.45 -57.05 73.69
N GLU A 47 44.99 -58.26 73.85
CA GLU A 47 44.20 -59.45 74.25
C GLU A 47 43.96 -59.46 75.77
N THR A 48 42.73 -59.78 76.19
CA THR A 48 42.33 -59.86 77.60
C THR A 48 42.88 -61.13 78.24
N SER A 49 44.12 -61.11 78.76
CA SER A 49 44.72 -62.20 79.54
C SER A 49 44.74 -61.89 81.03
N SER A 50 44.34 -62.85 81.85
CA SER A 50 44.11 -62.77 83.30
C SER A 50 45.36 -62.64 84.20
N ASP A 51 46.46 -62.08 83.73
CA ASP A 51 47.65 -61.75 84.53
C ASP A 51 47.93 -60.24 84.47
N TYR A 52 47.65 -59.55 85.57
CA TYR A 52 47.80 -58.09 85.72
C TYR A 52 49.26 -57.66 85.86
N SER A 53 50.05 -57.84 84.80
CA SER A 53 51.33 -57.16 84.62
C SER A 53 51.42 -56.65 83.19
N PHE A 54 50.56 -55.69 82.86
CA PHE A 54 50.67 -54.92 81.63
C PHE A 54 51.76 -53.86 81.82
N ASP A 55 52.84 -53.93 81.04
CA ASP A 55 53.86 -52.89 81.04
C ASP A 55 53.35 -51.67 80.28
N PHE A 56 53.25 -50.54 80.99
CA PHE A 56 52.84 -49.26 80.40
C PHE A 56 53.72 -48.86 79.21
N HIS A 57 54.98 -49.34 79.14
CA HIS A 57 55.86 -49.12 77.99
C HIS A 57 55.25 -49.59 76.66
N SER A 58 54.46 -50.65 76.66
CA SER A 58 53.80 -51.10 75.44
C SER A 58 52.76 -50.11 74.91
N PHE A 59 52.10 -49.35 75.79
CA PHE A 59 51.19 -48.27 75.39
C PHE A 59 51.96 -47.06 74.84
N ILE A 60 53.14 -46.78 75.39
CA ILE A 60 54.04 -45.71 74.90
C ILE A 60 54.45 -45.97 73.46
N ASP A 61 54.78 -47.21 73.10
CA ASP A 61 55.18 -47.59 71.74
C ASP A 61 54.09 -47.31 70.69
N LYS A 62 52.84 -47.13 71.12
CA LYS A 62 51.69 -46.79 70.25
C LYS A 62 51.50 -45.27 70.08
N LEU A 63 52.18 -44.43 70.86
CA LEU A 63 52.12 -42.97 70.73
C LEU A 63 53.22 -42.46 69.77
N PRO A 64 52.91 -41.56 68.82
CA PRO A 64 53.91 -41.03 67.91
C PRO A 64 54.80 -39.94 68.54
N GLY A 65 56.11 -40.05 68.35
CA GLY A 65 57.08 -39.00 68.67
C GLY A 65 57.08 -38.61 70.16
N ASN A 66 57.18 -37.31 70.45
CA ASN A 66 57.23 -36.76 71.82
C ASN A 66 55.85 -36.73 72.53
N ALA A 67 54.82 -37.37 71.97
CA ALA A 67 53.46 -37.33 72.52
C ALA A 67 53.38 -37.93 73.93
N TYR A 68 54.30 -38.84 74.28
CA TYR A 68 54.45 -39.35 75.64
C TYR A 68 54.88 -38.25 76.62
N ASP A 69 55.98 -37.55 76.32
CA ASP A 69 56.51 -36.50 77.20
C ASP A 69 55.51 -35.35 77.39
N GLU A 70 54.80 -34.97 76.32
CA GLU A 70 53.71 -33.99 76.40
C GLU A 70 52.55 -34.47 77.28
N PHE A 71 52.21 -35.76 77.22
CA PHE A 71 51.16 -36.33 78.05
C PHE A 71 51.58 -36.40 79.52
N ILE A 72 52.83 -36.77 79.81
CA ILE A 72 53.41 -36.72 81.17
C ILE A 72 53.44 -35.30 81.71
N ASP A 73 53.88 -34.34 80.90
CA ASP A 73 53.92 -32.92 81.30
C ASP A 73 52.50 -32.42 81.61
N ALA A 74 51.52 -32.77 80.78
CA ALA A 74 50.12 -32.41 81.03
C ALA A 74 49.57 -33.04 82.32
N LEU A 75 49.88 -34.31 82.60
CA LEU A 75 49.50 -34.96 83.85
C LEU A 75 50.18 -34.32 85.07
N SER A 76 51.45 -33.91 84.94
CA SER A 76 52.20 -33.23 86.01
C SER A 76 51.57 -31.91 86.49
N ARG A 77 50.76 -31.29 85.63
CA ARG A 77 50.07 -30.03 85.92
C ARG A 77 48.80 -30.23 86.76
N LEU A 78 48.30 -31.46 86.89
CA LEU A 78 47.15 -31.80 87.73
C LEU A 78 47.61 -31.93 89.19
N LYS A 79 47.27 -30.96 90.04
CA LYS A 79 47.83 -30.85 91.40
C LYS A 79 46.84 -31.24 92.50
N ASN A 80 45.54 -31.15 92.24
CA ASN A 80 44.49 -31.43 93.21
C ASN A 80 43.68 -32.67 92.81
N ILE A 81 43.21 -33.44 93.81
CA ILE A 81 42.30 -34.56 93.57
C ILE A 81 41.03 -34.03 92.91
N GLY A 82 40.68 -34.57 91.74
CA GLY A 82 39.58 -34.09 90.91
C GLY A 82 39.96 -33.11 89.80
N ASP A 83 41.23 -32.72 89.64
CA ASP A 83 41.65 -32.00 88.43
C ASP A 83 41.56 -32.93 87.20
N HIS A 84 41.12 -32.38 86.05
CA HIS A 84 40.92 -33.11 84.80
C HIS A 84 41.70 -32.49 83.62
N PHE A 85 42.20 -33.32 82.72
CA PHE A 85 42.86 -32.92 81.47
C PHE A 85 42.22 -33.65 80.28
N PRO A 86 41.45 -32.95 79.43
CA PRO A 86 40.96 -33.52 78.18
C PRO A 86 42.09 -33.60 77.17
N PHE A 87 42.10 -34.65 76.36
CA PHE A 87 43.09 -34.84 75.29
C PHE A 87 42.48 -35.54 74.09
N THR A 88 43.01 -35.22 72.91
CA THR A 88 42.77 -35.96 71.68
C THR A 88 44.12 -36.17 71.01
N ARG A 89 44.54 -37.43 70.83
CA ARG A 89 45.89 -37.77 70.36
C ARG A 89 45.86 -38.94 69.38
N PRO A 90 46.74 -38.93 68.37
CA PRO A 90 46.87 -40.06 67.49
C PRO A 90 47.58 -41.21 68.20
N ILE A 91 47.12 -42.44 67.98
CA ILE A 91 47.75 -43.69 68.41
C ILE A 91 47.87 -44.65 67.22
N TYR A 92 48.81 -45.59 67.30
CA TYR A 92 48.98 -46.67 66.34
C TYR A 92 48.55 -48.00 66.97
N VAL A 93 47.48 -48.61 66.42
CA VAL A 93 47.03 -49.94 66.82
C VAL A 93 47.34 -50.89 65.68
N GLY A 94 48.46 -51.62 65.80
CA GLY A 94 49.07 -52.32 64.67
C GLY A 94 49.57 -51.33 63.62
N GLU A 95 49.23 -51.54 62.35
CA GLU A 95 49.54 -50.60 61.25
C GLU A 95 48.51 -49.46 61.10
N LYS A 96 47.39 -49.51 61.84
CA LYS A 96 46.31 -48.53 61.71
C LYS A 96 46.51 -47.34 62.66
N LYS A 97 46.62 -46.13 62.10
CA LYS A 97 46.53 -44.89 62.87
C LYS A 97 45.09 -44.64 63.29
N SER A 98 44.86 -44.45 64.58
CA SER A 98 43.55 -44.12 65.16
C SER A 98 43.70 -42.88 66.05
N TRP A 99 42.61 -42.20 66.36
CA TRP A 99 42.60 -41.04 67.27
C TRP A 99 41.93 -41.40 68.58
N LEU A 100 42.66 -41.26 69.67
CA LEU A 100 42.16 -41.47 71.02
C LEU A 100 41.70 -40.12 71.58
N SER A 101 40.46 -40.01 72.04
CA SER A 101 39.95 -38.82 72.70
C SER A 101 39.44 -39.18 74.09
N GLY A 102 39.79 -38.41 75.11
CA GLY A 102 39.50 -38.77 76.49
C GLY A 102 39.83 -37.70 77.50
N THR A 103 39.72 -38.05 78.78
CA THR A 103 40.04 -37.17 79.90
C THR A 103 40.78 -37.95 80.98
N ALA A 104 41.93 -37.43 81.42
CA ALA A 104 42.70 -37.95 82.54
C ALA A 104 42.44 -37.12 83.81
N SER A 105 42.32 -37.76 84.97
CA SER A 105 42.04 -37.10 86.25
C SER A 105 42.89 -37.65 87.39
N LEU A 106 43.30 -36.78 88.33
CA LEU A 106 44.05 -37.21 89.51
C LEU A 106 43.11 -37.83 90.56
N LEU A 107 43.31 -39.10 90.89
CA LEU A 107 42.47 -39.89 91.78
C LEU A 107 42.96 -39.87 93.23
N SER A 108 44.27 -39.98 93.44
CA SER A 108 44.88 -39.91 94.77
C SER A 108 46.33 -39.44 94.68
N SER A 109 46.83 -38.75 95.71
CA SER A 109 48.22 -38.31 95.79
C SER A 109 48.81 -38.64 97.16
N SER A 110 49.96 -39.30 97.17
CA SER A 110 50.79 -39.55 98.35
C SER A 110 52.13 -38.80 98.21
N ALA A 111 52.95 -38.77 99.28
CA ALA A 111 54.24 -38.06 99.27
C ALA A 111 55.26 -38.61 98.24
N LEU A 112 55.07 -39.84 97.75
CA LEU A 112 55.96 -40.50 96.81
C LEU A 112 55.28 -40.90 95.49
N THR A 113 53.95 -41.09 95.47
CA THR A 113 53.24 -41.58 94.28
C THR A 113 51.91 -40.89 94.05
N GLN A 114 51.55 -40.69 92.78
CA GLN A 114 50.26 -40.12 92.34
C GLN A 114 49.52 -41.11 91.46
N THR A 115 48.22 -41.29 91.69
CA THR A 115 47.39 -42.22 90.93
C THR A 115 46.38 -41.46 90.09
N TYR A 116 46.31 -41.77 88.81
CA TYR A 116 45.44 -41.13 87.83
C TYR A 116 44.47 -42.14 87.24
N ILE A 117 43.27 -41.67 86.89
CA ILE A 117 42.29 -42.42 86.12
C ILE A 117 42.05 -41.70 84.79
N CYS A 118 42.03 -42.44 83.69
CA CYS A 118 41.84 -41.94 82.35
C CYS A 118 40.65 -42.65 81.71
N VAL A 119 39.71 -41.87 81.19
CA VAL A 119 38.53 -42.36 80.46
C VAL A 119 38.64 -41.89 79.01
N PHE A 120 38.52 -42.79 78.04
CA PHE A 120 38.77 -42.49 76.63
C PHE A 120 37.96 -43.35 75.64
N SER A 121 37.88 -42.87 74.40
CA SER A 121 37.21 -43.53 73.28
C SER A 121 38.01 -43.34 71.97
N ASP A 122 37.69 -44.16 70.96
CA ASP A 122 38.18 -43.97 69.59
C ASP A 122 37.33 -42.90 68.88
N ASP A 123 37.97 -41.82 68.42
CA ASP A 123 37.36 -40.66 67.76
C ASP A 123 37.86 -40.48 66.31
N THR A 124 38.45 -41.53 65.72
CA THR A 124 39.10 -41.50 64.39
C THR A 124 38.17 -40.96 63.29
N ALA A 125 36.91 -41.41 63.25
CA ALA A 125 35.98 -41.07 62.17
C ALA A 125 35.61 -39.58 62.13
N ASN A 126 35.53 -38.92 63.29
CA ASN A 126 35.18 -37.50 63.35
C ASN A 126 36.35 -36.62 62.91
N VAL A 127 37.57 -36.95 63.35
CA VAL A 127 38.78 -36.21 62.98
C VAL A 127 39.08 -36.32 61.48
N GLU A 128 38.94 -37.52 60.89
CA GLU A 128 39.12 -37.72 59.45
C GLU A 128 38.11 -36.91 58.63
N LYS A 129 36.83 -36.91 59.03
CA LYS A 129 35.77 -36.17 58.32
C LYS A 129 36.03 -34.66 58.26
N GLN A 130 36.59 -34.08 59.33
CA GLN A 130 36.90 -32.66 59.39
C GLN A 130 38.09 -32.30 58.48
N LEU A 131 39.16 -33.11 58.51
CA LEU A 131 40.34 -32.92 57.65
C LEU A 131 40.00 -32.99 56.15
N TYR A 132 39.11 -33.89 55.73
CA TYR A 132 38.67 -33.98 54.34
C TYR A 132 37.87 -32.75 53.88
N SER A 133 37.02 -32.18 54.75
CA SER A 133 36.23 -30.98 54.44
C SER A 133 37.12 -29.76 54.20
N ASP A 134 38.14 -29.55 55.03
CA ASP A 134 39.01 -28.39 54.93
C ASP A 134 39.91 -28.46 53.68
N TYR A 135 40.43 -29.66 53.37
CA TYR A 135 41.20 -29.89 52.16
C TYR A 135 40.39 -29.68 50.87
N ALA A 136 39.11 -30.07 50.86
CA ALA A 136 38.23 -29.87 49.70
C ALA A 136 38.02 -28.39 49.37
N LYS A 137 37.82 -27.55 50.40
CA LYS A 137 37.64 -26.10 50.23
C LYS A 137 38.89 -25.40 49.72
N GLU A 138 40.06 -25.73 50.26
CA GLU A 138 41.33 -25.16 49.78
C GLU A 138 41.56 -25.49 48.29
N LYS A 139 41.27 -26.72 47.89
CA LYS A 139 41.43 -27.15 46.49
C LYS A 139 40.45 -26.46 45.54
N GLU A 140 39.21 -26.23 45.97
CA GLU A 140 38.20 -25.50 45.18
C GLU A 140 38.62 -24.04 44.95
N ILE A 141 39.10 -23.36 46.00
CA ILE A 141 39.65 -21.99 45.91
C ILE A 141 40.86 -21.94 44.97
N GLN A 142 41.76 -22.93 45.05
CA GLN A 142 42.92 -23.00 44.18
C GLN A 142 42.53 -23.11 42.70
N ILE A 143 41.57 -23.98 42.37
CA ILE A 143 41.10 -24.16 40.98
C ILE A 143 40.45 -22.87 40.46
N LEU A 144 39.61 -22.22 41.27
CA LEU A 144 39.00 -20.94 40.92
C LEU A 144 40.05 -19.85 40.64
N ASN A 145 41.09 -19.75 41.48
CA ASN A 145 42.18 -18.81 41.28
C ASN A 145 42.97 -19.07 39.99
N GLU A 146 43.27 -20.34 39.69
CA GLU A 146 43.94 -20.73 38.44
C GLU A 146 43.09 -20.39 37.21
N MET A 147 41.78 -20.64 37.26
CA MET A 147 40.84 -20.27 36.19
C MET A 147 40.75 -18.76 35.99
N CYS A 148 40.60 -17.97 37.06
CA CYS A 148 40.58 -16.51 36.99
C CYS A 148 41.88 -15.96 36.40
N THR A 149 43.03 -16.50 36.82
CA THR A 149 44.35 -16.09 36.30
C THR A 149 44.46 -16.39 34.80
N LEU A 150 43.98 -17.56 34.36
CA LEU A 150 43.97 -17.93 32.95
C LEU A 150 43.09 -16.98 32.11
N ILE A 151 41.87 -16.68 32.58
CA ILE A 151 40.93 -15.78 31.90
C ILE A 151 41.52 -14.39 31.73
N VAL A 152 42.12 -13.82 32.79
CA VAL A 152 42.71 -12.47 32.71
C VAL A 152 43.96 -12.45 31.83
N SER A 153 44.76 -13.54 31.82
CA SER A 153 45.91 -13.64 30.92
C SER A 153 45.53 -13.71 29.44
N GLN A 154 44.41 -14.37 29.10
CA GLN A 154 44.00 -14.54 27.70
C GLN A 154 43.17 -13.38 27.14
N SER A 155 42.58 -12.54 27.98
CA SER A 155 41.61 -11.51 27.60
C SER A 155 42.21 -10.12 27.33
N TYR A 156 43.52 -9.92 27.57
CA TYR A 156 44.17 -8.59 27.50
C TYR A 156 43.51 -7.53 28.40
N GLU A 157 42.80 -7.99 29.44
CA GLU A 157 42.14 -7.13 30.42
C GLU A 157 43.12 -6.72 31.53
N THR A 158 42.93 -5.50 32.06
CA THR A 158 43.65 -5.07 33.27
C THR A 158 42.69 -5.12 34.43
N LEU A 159 43.06 -5.83 35.49
CA LEU A 159 42.31 -5.87 36.74
C LEU A 159 43.17 -5.29 37.87
N GLY A 160 42.60 -4.36 38.63
CA GLY A 160 43.27 -3.73 39.75
C GLY A 160 42.34 -3.42 40.93
N LEU A 161 42.97 -3.16 42.07
CA LEU A 161 42.32 -2.77 43.31
C LEU A 161 42.82 -1.37 43.71
N ILE A 162 41.94 -0.51 44.19
CA ILE A 162 42.27 0.82 44.69
C ILE A 162 41.80 0.92 46.14
N ASN A 163 42.71 1.26 47.04
CA ASN A 163 42.36 1.54 48.43
C ASN A 163 42.07 3.04 48.61
N THR A 164 40.82 3.36 48.93
CA THR A 164 40.36 4.75 49.06
C THR A 164 40.86 5.42 50.35
N GLY A 165 41.28 4.64 51.35
CA GLY A 165 41.75 5.17 52.64
C GLY A 165 43.14 5.80 52.60
N ASN A 166 43.99 5.40 51.66
CA ASN A 166 45.33 5.97 51.47
C ASN A 166 45.59 6.47 50.04
N GLY A 167 44.59 6.42 49.15
CA GLY A 167 44.69 6.84 47.76
C GLY A 167 45.60 5.95 46.89
N LYS A 168 46.06 4.81 47.43
CA LYS A 168 47.00 3.94 46.73
C LYS A 168 46.25 2.88 45.93
N TYR A 169 46.73 2.63 44.72
CA TYR A 169 46.30 1.48 43.94
C TYR A 169 47.30 0.34 44.03
N GLN A 170 46.80 -0.88 43.82
CA GLN A 170 47.56 -2.09 43.60
C GLN A 170 46.97 -2.80 42.37
N ILE A 171 47.74 -2.89 41.29
CA ILE A 171 47.33 -3.63 40.08
C ILE A 171 47.77 -5.08 40.22
N TYR A 172 46.83 -6.01 40.06
CA TYR A 172 47.04 -7.43 40.36
C TYR A 172 47.14 -8.33 39.13
N ALA A 173 46.70 -7.88 37.95
CA ALA A 173 46.80 -8.67 36.74
C ALA A 173 47.20 -7.83 35.53
N VAL A 174 48.21 -8.32 34.78
CA VAL A 174 48.81 -7.63 33.65
C VAL A 174 49.21 -8.63 32.57
N GLN A 175 48.50 -8.61 31.45
CA GLN A 175 49.04 -8.97 30.15
C GLN A 175 48.53 -7.99 29.08
N ASP A 176 48.69 -6.69 29.32
CA ASP A 176 48.53 -5.66 28.29
C ASP A 176 49.93 -5.34 27.71
N ARG A 177 50.11 -5.46 26.39
CA ARG A 177 51.38 -5.17 25.71
C ARG A 177 51.80 -3.70 25.86
N ASP A 178 50.87 -2.82 26.19
CA ASP A 178 51.04 -1.37 26.03
C ASP A 178 51.28 -0.60 27.34
N TRP A 179 51.18 -1.22 28.52
CA TRP A 179 51.27 -0.48 29.79
C TRP A 179 52.30 -1.02 30.78
N PHE A 180 52.30 -2.32 31.07
CA PHE A 180 53.06 -2.82 32.21
C PHE A 180 53.78 -4.13 31.86
N SER A 181 55.11 -4.11 31.89
CA SER A 181 55.89 -5.34 31.93
C SER A 181 55.76 -5.93 33.34
N GLN A 182 55.09 -7.08 33.46
CA GLN A 182 55.00 -7.95 34.65
C GLN A 182 55.65 -7.40 35.94
N LYS A 183 54.88 -6.64 36.74
CA LYS A 183 55.21 -6.31 38.14
C LYS A 183 53.95 -5.85 38.86
N LYS A 184 53.82 -6.22 40.14
CA LYS A 184 52.88 -5.58 41.06
C LYS A 184 53.25 -4.09 41.12
N LEU A 185 52.36 -3.22 40.65
CA LEU A 185 52.58 -1.77 40.65
C LEU A 185 51.73 -1.15 41.74
N GLU A 186 52.40 -0.35 42.56
CA GLU A 186 51.79 0.42 43.64
C GLU A 186 52.14 1.89 43.42
N GLY A 187 51.15 2.77 43.52
CA GLY A 187 51.31 4.20 43.27
C GLY A 187 50.07 5.01 43.65
N ASP A 188 50.10 6.31 43.36
CA ASP A 188 48.95 7.21 43.52
C ASP A 188 48.03 7.09 42.30
N PHE A 189 46.74 6.82 42.55
CA PHE A 189 45.78 6.56 41.48
C PHE A 189 45.47 7.82 40.66
N ASP A 190 45.45 8.98 41.30
CA ASP A 190 45.19 10.23 40.59
C ASP A 190 46.37 10.57 39.70
N GLU A 191 47.62 10.37 40.16
CA GLU A 191 48.82 10.54 39.32
C GLU A 191 48.80 9.63 38.09
N LEU A 192 48.42 8.36 38.24
CA LEU A 192 48.28 7.41 37.14
C LEU A 192 47.23 7.89 36.11
N THR A 193 46.09 8.36 36.61
CA THR A 193 44.98 8.84 35.78
C THR A 193 45.35 10.13 35.05
N PHE A 194 46.04 11.06 35.71
CA PHE A 194 46.58 12.27 35.09
C PHE A 194 47.63 11.95 34.02
N HIS A 195 48.53 11.00 34.31
CA HIS A 195 49.51 10.55 33.33
C HIS A 195 48.83 9.93 32.10
N ALA A 196 47.82 9.07 32.31
CA ALA A 196 47.05 8.46 31.24
C ALA A 196 46.31 9.51 30.39
N ALA A 197 45.66 10.48 31.03
CA ALA A 197 44.97 11.57 30.34
C ALA A 197 45.94 12.45 29.53
N LYS A 198 47.18 12.63 29.99
CA LYS A 198 48.17 13.49 29.36
C LYS A 198 48.94 12.81 28.23
N GLU A 199 49.41 11.60 28.45
CA GLU A 199 50.36 10.92 27.55
C GLU A 199 49.67 9.89 26.64
N LEU A 200 48.52 9.35 27.06
CA LEU A 200 47.85 8.24 26.36
C LEU A 200 46.50 8.61 25.76
N ALA A 201 45.85 9.72 26.15
CA ALA A 201 44.57 10.11 25.55
C ALA A 201 44.74 10.42 24.06
N TYR A 202 43.85 9.89 23.23
CA TYR A 202 43.89 10.12 21.78
C TYR A 202 43.42 11.52 21.38
N ASP A 203 42.41 12.04 22.08
CA ASP A 203 41.73 13.31 21.81
C ASP A 203 41.30 14.00 23.12
N GLU A 204 40.78 15.24 23.01
CA GLU A 204 40.37 16.03 24.18
C GLU A 204 39.16 15.44 24.92
N GLU A 205 38.27 14.70 24.25
CA GLU A 205 37.12 14.05 24.88
C GLU A 205 37.60 12.89 25.77
N ALA A 206 38.52 12.05 25.26
CA ALA A 206 39.15 10.98 26.03
C ALA A 206 39.96 11.53 27.21
N LYS A 207 40.62 12.68 27.03
CA LYS A 207 41.37 13.36 28.09
C LYS A 207 40.45 13.90 29.18
N GLU A 208 39.33 14.50 28.82
CA GLU A 208 38.30 14.96 29.78
C GLU A 208 37.70 13.78 30.55
N LEU A 209 37.33 12.70 29.86
CA LEU A 209 36.80 11.49 30.49
C LEU A 209 37.77 10.87 31.49
N LEU A 210 39.06 10.77 31.12
CA LEU A 210 40.11 10.29 32.02
C LEU A 210 40.34 11.26 33.19
N MET A 211 40.38 12.58 32.96
CA MET A 211 40.51 13.56 34.05
C MET A 211 39.34 13.54 35.04
N ASN A 212 38.13 13.22 34.56
CA ASN A 212 36.96 13.05 35.41
C ASN A 212 36.96 11.71 36.17
N ALA A 213 37.76 10.74 35.73
CA ALA A 213 37.95 9.44 36.37
C ALA A 213 38.99 9.46 37.51
N THR A 214 39.21 10.60 38.16
CA THR A 214 39.99 10.67 39.41
C THR A 214 39.30 9.89 40.53
N LEU A 215 40.05 9.53 41.57
CA LEU A 215 39.54 8.85 42.75
C LEU A 215 38.35 9.60 43.36
N SER A 216 38.42 10.94 43.41
CA SER A 216 37.32 11.79 43.88
C SER A 216 36.09 11.72 42.98
N GLY A 217 36.26 11.65 41.65
CA GLY A 217 35.16 11.53 40.71
C GLY A 217 34.46 10.17 40.82
N ILE A 218 35.24 9.09 40.83
CA ILE A 218 34.74 7.71 40.92
C ILE A 218 34.06 7.47 42.28
N THR A 219 34.71 7.83 43.39
CA THR A 219 34.11 7.68 44.72
C THR A 219 32.88 8.57 44.88
N GLY A 220 32.86 9.76 44.27
CA GLY A 220 31.68 10.62 44.24
C GLY A 220 30.47 9.94 43.61
N TYR A 221 30.65 9.28 42.45
CA TYR A 221 29.58 8.54 41.78
C TYR A 221 29.16 7.29 42.57
N LEU A 222 30.11 6.47 43.01
CA LEU A 222 29.84 5.22 43.72
C LEU A 222 29.24 5.46 45.12
N ASN A 223 29.58 6.55 45.80
CA ASN A 223 28.96 6.89 47.09
C ASN A 223 27.47 7.25 46.94
N GLN A 224 27.07 7.84 45.81
CA GLN A 224 25.66 8.10 45.51
C GLN A 224 24.91 6.82 45.11
N ARG A 225 25.63 5.82 44.54
CA ARG A 225 25.07 4.57 44.01
C ARG A 225 25.97 3.36 44.35
N PRO A 226 25.99 2.89 45.60
CA PRO A 226 26.95 1.90 46.08
C PRO A 226 26.78 0.49 45.49
N ASP A 227 25.59 0.15 44.99
CA ASP A 227 25.29 -1.15 44.37
C ASP A 227 25.49 -1.17 42.84
N THR A 228 26.10 -0.12 42.27
CA THR A 228 26.31 0.02 40.82
C THR A 228 27.79 0.16 40.48
N SER A 229 28.14 -0.09 39.22
CA SER A 229 29.47 0.22 38.70
C SER A 229 29.49 1.58 38.00
N TYR A 230 30.65 2.24 38.06
CA TYR A 230 30.96 3.41 37.23
C TYR A 230 31.71 2.93 35.99
N SER A 231 31.15 3.18 34.81
CA SER A 231 31.68 2.67 33.54
C SER A 231 31.74 3.78 32.51
N PHE A 232 32.85 3.84 31.77
CA PHE A 232 33.01 4.75 30.64
C PHE A 232 33.94 4.15 29.58
N THR A 233 33.80 4.63 28.34
CA THR A 233 34.61 4.22 27.20
C THR A 233 35.45 5.38 26.70
N TYR A 234 36.72 5.15 26.41
CA TYR A 234 37.66 6.19 25.98
C TYR A 234 38.65 5.66 24.95
N ARG A 235 39.27 6.57 24.20
CA ARG A 235 40.29 6.24 23.20
C ARG A 235 41.69 6.51 23.74
N ILE A 236 42.56 5.50 23.63
CA ILE A 236 43.99 5.64 23.93
C ILE A 236 44.83 5.62 22.65
N ARG A 237 45.92 6.37 22.63
CA ARG A 237 46.94 6.36 21.58
C ARG A 237 47.92 5.22 21.84
N THR A 238 48.16 4.41 20.81
CA THR A 238 49.20 3.36 20.77
C THR A 238 50.30 3.74 19.78
N HIS A 239 51.38 2.96 19.69
CA HIS A 239 52.54 3.28 18.84
C HIS A 239 52.21 3.47 17.34
N GLU A 240 51.11 2.90 16.84
CA GLU A 240 50.72 2.95 15.42
C GLU A 240 49.26 3.41 15.17
N SER A 241 48.42 3.52 16.19
CA SER A 241 47.00 3.88 16.02
C SER A 241 46.34 4.38 17.33
N TYR A 242 45.01 4.34 17.39
CA TYR A 242 44.26 4.43 18.64
C TYR A 242 43.50 3.13 18.90
N ARG A 243 43.20 2.86 20.16
CA ARG A 243 42.31 1.77 20.58
C ARG A 243 41.21 2.26 21.49
N TRP A 244 40.04 1.64 21.39
CA TRP A 244 38.93 1.89 22.30
C TRP A 244 39.07 1.00 23.52
N LYS A 245 39.00 1.60 24.72
CA LYS A 245 39.00 0.90 26.00
C LYS A 245 37.72 1.21 26.74
N ARG A 246 37.19 0.23 27.48
CA ARG A 246 36.13 0.41 28.48
C ARG A 246 36.75 0.23 29.85
N ALA A 247 36.54 1.17 30.76
CA ALA A 247 36.91 1.01 32.16
C ALA A 247 35.65 0.93 33.02
N GLU A 248 35.65 0.01 33.98
CA GLU A 248 34.56 -0.22 34.91
C GLU A 248 35.08 -0.32 36.34
N TYR A 249 34.42 0.36 37.27
CA TYR A 249 34.81 0.49 38.67
C TYR A 249 33.65 0.13 39.58
N SER A 250 33.88 -0.63 40.65
CA SER A 250 32.85 -0.97 41.64
C SER A 250 33.45 -1.17 43.04
N TYR A 251 32.64 -1.01 44.08
CA TYR A 251 33.07 -1.36 45.43
C TYR A 251 33.22 -2.87 45.60
N LEU A 252 34.26 -3.29 46.32
CA LEU A 252 34.34 -4.66 46.81
C LEU A 252 33.19 -4.86 47.80
N LYS A 253 32.42 -5.94 47.61
CA LYS A 253 31.20 -6.22 48.37
C LYS A 253 31.45 -6.10 49.88
N ASP A 254 30.59 -5.33 50.56
CA ASP A 254 30.66 -4.98 52.00
C ASP A 254 31.86 -4.12 52.46
N ASP A 255 32.70 -3.65 51.53
CA ASP A 255 33.88 -2.84 51.81
C ASP A 255 33.96 -1.57 50.94
N LYS A 256 33.54 -0.43 51.51
CA LYS A 256 33.63 0.90 50.87
C LYS A 256 35.05 1.48 50.81
N THR A 257 36.04 0.78 51.36
CA THR A 257 37.43 1.22 51.36
C THR A 257 38.21 0.68 50.18
N ASN A 258 37.70 -0.33 49.48
CA ASN A 258 38.38 -0.95 48.34
C ASN A 258 37.49 -0.93 47.09
N ILE A 259 38.02 -0.36 46.00
CA ILE A 259 37.39 -0.32 44.68
C ILE A 259 38.11 -1.33 43.77
N ILE A 260 37.36 -2.22 43.14
CA ILE A 260 37.86 -3.03 42.02
C ILE A 260 37.65 -2.26 40.73
N PHE A 261 38.64 -2.30 39.83
CA PHE A 261 38.48 -1.82 38.48
C PHE A 261 38.94 -2.84 37.44
N CYS A 262 38.26 -2.87 36.31
CA CYS A 262 38.64 -3.62 35.12
C CYS A 262 38.71 -2.69 33.90
N THR A 263 39.68 -2.90 33.02
CA THR A 263 39.71 -2.27 31.70
C THR A 263 39.74 -3.30 30.58
N GLN A 264 38.85 -3.16 29.60
CA GLN A 264 38.69 -4.08 28.46
C GLN A 264 39.02 -3.36 27.14
N ASP A 265 39.67 -4.06 26.20
CA ASP A 265 39.84 -3.60 24.81
C ASP A 265 38.56 -3.91 24.01
N ILE A 266 37.87 -2.87 23.58
CA ILE A 266 36.61 -2.96 22.82
C ILE A 266 36.79 -2.42 21.39
N HIS A 267 38.03 -2.33 20.91
CA HIS A 267 38.32 -1.73 19.61
C HIS A 267 37.63 -2.47 18.45
N SER A 268 37.69 -3.80 18.41
CA SER A 268 37.03 -4.59 17.36
C SER A 268 35.50 -4.41 17.36
N GLU A 269 34.88 -4.44 18.54
CA GLU A 269 33.43 -4.22 18.70
C GLU A 269 33.03 -2.83 18.21
N LYS A 270 33.80 -1.80 18.60
CA LYS A 270 33.52 -0.41 18.18
C LYS A 270 33.72 -0.20 16.68
N MET A 271 34.74 -0.81 16.09
CA MET A 271 34.96 -0.71 14.63
C MET A 271 33.86 -1.43 13.84
N GLU A 272 33.36 -2.56 14.34
CA GLU A 272 32.23 -3.27 13.74
C GLU A 272 30.93 -2.46 13.87
N GLU A 273 30.67 -1.88 15.04
CA GLU A 273 29.53 -0.97 15.28
C GLU A 273 29.56 0.25 14.34
N GLU A 274 30.72 0.91 14.23
CA GLU A 274 30.90 2.05 13.31
C GLU A 274 30.79 1.64 11.83
N HIS A 275 31.30 0.46 11.46
CA HIS A 275 31.20 -0.05 10.10
C HIS A 275 29.75 -0.35 9.71
N LEU A 276 29.01 -1.03 10.59
CA LEU A 276 27.58 -1.31 10.42
C LEU A 276 26.77 -0.02 10.36
N ALA A 277 27.07 0.97 11.21
CA ALA A 277 26.42 2.28 11.17
C ALA A 277 26.68 3.01 9.84
N ARG A 278 27.91 2.98 9.32
CA ARG A 278 28.24 3.56 8.00
C ARG A 278 27.55 2.84 6.85
N LEU A 279 27.46 1.51 6.90
CA LEU A 279 26.73 0.72 5.89
C LEU A 279 25.25 1.08 5.90
N ALA A 280 24.63 1.14 7.08
CA ALA A 280 23.24 1.53 7.24
C ALA A 280 22.96 2.97 6.76
N GLU A 281 23.86 3.90 7.04
CA GLU A 281 23.73 5.29 6.58
C GLU A 281 23.87 5.40 5.05
N LYS A 282 24.85 4.69 4.47
CA LYS A 282 25.02 4.64 3.01
C LYS A 282 23.81 3.99 2.33
N GLU A 283 23.24 2.95 2.93
CA GLU A 283 22.02 2.33 2.44
C GLU A 283 20.83 3.29 2.51
N ARG A 284 20.67 4.02 3.63
CA ARG A 284 19.66 5.10 3.76
C ARG A 284 19.82 6.19 2.72
N GLN A 285 21.05 6.64 2.46
CA GLN A 285 21.32 7.70 1.50
C GLN A 285 20.98 7.25 0.07
N ILE A 286 21.43 6.06 -0.33
CA ILE A 286 21.07 5.46 -1.63
C ILE A 286 19.55 5.30 -1.74
N HIS A 287 18.89 4.90 -0.66
CA HIS A 287 17.44 4.77 -0.63
C HIS A 287 16.77 6.14 -0.84
N GLN A 288 17.17 7.18 -0.12
CA GLN A 288 16.63 8.54 -0.28
C GLN A 288 16.83 9.09 -1.70
N GLU A 289 18.02 8.91 -2.29
CA GLU A 289 18.30 9.35 -3.67
C GLU A 289 17.43 8.61 -4.69
N LYS A 290 17.26 7.29 -4.54
CA LYS A 290 16.33 6.50 -5.37
C LYS A 290 14.88 7.01 -5.24
N MET A 291 14.46 7.38 -4.03
CA MET A 291 13.09 7.88 -3.80
C MET A 291 12.87 9.26 -4.43
N ALA A 292 13.82 10.19 -4.26
CA ALA A 292 13.78 11.50 -4.90
C ALA A 292 13.73 11.38 -6.43
N PHE A 293 14.50 10.45 -7.00
CA PHE A 293 14.46 10.13 -8.41
C PHE A 293 13.06 9.70 -8.87
N PHE A 294 12.40 8.76 -8.17
CA PHE A 294 11.05 8.32 -8.56
C PHE A 294 9.99 9.42 -8.42
N ALA A 295 10.10 10.30 -7.41
CA ALA A 295 9.20 11.44 -7.24
C ALA A 295 9.31 12.43 -8.42
N ASN A 296 10.54 12.81 -8.79
CA ASN A 296 10.80 13.73 -9.90
C ASN A 296 10.41 13.10 -11.24
N MET A 297 10.83 11.86 -11.48
CA MET A 297 10.50 11.12 -12.71
C MET A 297 8.99 10.98 -12.88
N SER A 298 8.23 10.79 -11.80
CA SER A 298 6.77 10.73 -11.92
C SER A 298 6.17 12.06 -12.36
N HIS A 299 6.68 13.21 -11.91
CA HIS A 299 6.21 14.51 -12.38
C HIS A 299 6.55 14.72 -13.85
N GLU A 300 7.78 14.38 -14.25
CA GLU A 300 8.23 14.50 -15.64
C GLU A 300 7.48 13.58 -16.61
N ILE A 301 7.02 12.40 -16.17
CA ILE A 301 6.20 11.52 -17.01
C ILE A 301 4.71 11.92 -16.96
N ARG A 302 4.21 12.42 -15.82
CA ARG A 302 2.79 12.80 -15.68
C ARG A 302 2.41 13.94 -16.61
N THR A 303 3.27 14.95 -16.75
CA THR A 303 2.99 16.13 -17.58
C THR A 303 2.72 15.78 -19.06
N PRO A 304 3.61 15.08 -19.79
CA PRO A 304 3.33 14.71 -21.18
C PRO A 304 2.17 13.72 -21.29
N MET A 305 1.98 12.82 -20.32
CA MET A 305 0.86 11.88 -20.34
C MET A 305 -0.50 12.55 -20.17
N ASN A 306 -0.59 13.54 -19.27
CA ASN A 306 -1.81 14.33 -19.10
C ASN A 306 -2.14 15.13 -20.36
N ALA A 307 -1.14 15.68 -21.05
CA ALA A 307 -1.35 16.35 -22.33
C ALA A 307 -1.93 15.38 -23.39
N ILE A 308 -1.38 14.17 -23.50
CA ILE A 308 -1.90 13.13 -24.42
C ILE A 308 -3.35 12.78 -24.06
N LEU A 309 -3.64 12.50 -22.79
CA LEU A 309 -5.00 12.16 -22.35
C LEU A 309 -6.02 13.26 -22.64
N ASN A 310 -5.67 14.50 -22.32
CA ASN A 310 -6.55 15.64 -22.57
C ASN A 310 -6.78 15.85 -24.07
N LEU A 311 -5.75 15.69 -24.90
CA LEU A 311 -5.89 15.76 -26.36
C LEU A 311 -6.78 14.64 -26.90
N SER A 312 -6.59 13.40 -26.43
CA SER A 312 -7.45 12.27 -26.78
C SER A 312 -8.89 12.52 -26.36
N GLU A 313 -9.12 13.05 -25.16
CA GLU A 313 -10.47 13.39 -24.68
C GLU A 313 -11.13 14.50 -25.50
N LEU A 314 -10.36 15.52 -25.90
CA LEU A 314 -10.83 16.58 -26.79
C LEU A 314 -11.19 16.05 -28.18
N LEU A 315 -10.42 15.09 -28.71
CA LEU A 315 -10.71 14.47 -29.99
C LEU A 315 -11.98 13.60 -29.93
N LEU A 316 -12.16 12.83 -28.85
CA LEU A 316 -13.36 11.99 -28.63
C LEU A 316 -14.67 12.79 -28.51
N ARG A 317 -14.61 14.11 -28.36
CA ARG A 317 -15.79 14.99 -28.39
C ARG A 317 -16.19 15.45 -29.78
N LYS A 318 -15.30 15.31 -30.76
CA LYS A 318 -15.62 15.65 -32.15
C LYS A 318 -16.42 14.52 -32.75
N ASN A 319 -17.26 14.84 -33.74
CA ASN A 319 -17.85 13.81 -34.60
C ASN A 319 -16.72 13.18 -35.43
N LEU A 320 -16.28 12.00 -34.99
CA LEU A 320 -15.20 11.24 -35.60
C LEU A 320 -15.76 9.98 -36.29
N PRO A 321 -15.12 9.51 -37.37
CA PRO A 321 -15.33 8.15 -37.87
C PRO A 321 -15.09 7.11 -36.77
N LEU A 322 -15.90 6.05 -36.74
CA LEU A 322 -15.92 5.02 -35.69
C LEU A 322 -14.58 4.29 -35.48
N ASP A 323 -13.80 4.12 -36.53
CA ASP A 323 -12.44 3.57 -36.50
C ASP A 323 -11.47 4.51 -35.78
N VAL A 324 -11.51 5.80 -36.12
CA VAL A 324 -10.69 6.84 -35.47
C VAL A 324 -11.10 7.03 -34.01
N GLU A 325 -12.40 7.01 -33.70
CA GLU A 325 -12.90 7.08 -32.33
C GLU A 325 -12.40 5.89 -31.48
N GLN A 326 -12.43 4.66 -32.04
CA GLN A 326 -11.91 3.47 -31.36
C GLN A 326 -10.41 3.54 -31.12
N ASP A 327 -9.62 4.02 -32.09
CA ASP A 327 -8.18 4.19 -31.94
C ASP A 327 -7.86 5.23 -30.85
N ILE A 328 -8.57 6.35 -30.84
CA ILE A 328 -8.36 7.41 -29.83
C ILE A 328 -8.83 6.95 -28.45
N SER A 329 -9.93 6.22 -28.35
CA SER A 329 -10.38 5.59 -27.10
C SER A 329 -9.33 4.61 -26.59
N THR A 330 -8.70 3.84 -27.48
CA THR A 330 -7.62 2.92 -27.13
C THR A 330 -6.39 3.67 -26.61
N ILE A 331 -5.99 4.78 -27.27
CA ILE A 331 -4.89 5.64 -26.80
C ILE A 331 -5.21 6.21 -25.41
N TYR A 332 -6.45 6.66 -25.20
CA TYR A 332 -6.92 7.19 -23.92
C TYR A 332 -6.87 6.12 -22.81
N GLU A 333 -7.31 4.89 -23.09
CA GLU A 333 -7.25 3.77 -22.15
C GLU A 333 -5.80 3.36 -21.82
N ILE A 334 -4.92 3.28 -22.81
CA ILE A 334 -3.50 2.96 -22.63
C ILE A 334 -2.81 4.05 -21.80
N GLY A 335 -3.10 5.32 -22.10
CA GLY A 335 -2.53 6.45 -21.37
C GLY A 335 -2.93 6.47 -19.89
N ASN A 336 -4.21 6.21 -19.61
CA ASN A 336 -4.72 6.07 -18.24
C ASN A 336 -4.10 4.85 -17.53
N GLY A 337 -3.90 3.75 -18.25
CA GLY A 337 -3.20 2.58 -17.74
C GLY A 337 -1.76 2.89 -17.31
N LEU A 338 -1.01 3.64 -18.12
CA LEU A 338 0.37 4.04 -17.81
C LEU A 338 0.44 4.97 -16.60
N LEU A 339 -0.45 5.95 -16.52
CA LEU A 339 -0.58 6.81 -15.33
C LEU A 339 -0.91 6.01 -14.07
N GLY A 340 -1.79 5.01 -14.19
CA GLY A 340 -2.07 4.06 -13.10
C GLY A 340 -0.82 3.31 -12.62
N ILE A 341 0.05 2.87 -13.55
CA ILE A 341 1.32 2.20 -13.24
C ILE A 341 2.26 3.14 -12.49
N ILE A 342 2.43 4.36 -12.97
CA ILE A 342 3.31 5.38 -12.37
C ILE A 342 2.82 5.74 -10.98
N ASN A 343 1.53 6.00 -10.83
CA ASN A 343 0.91 6.30 -9.54
C ASN A 343 1.05 5.12 -8.57
N SER A 344 0.93 3.88 -9.03
CA SER A 344 1.19 2.70 -8.19
C SER A 344 2.64 2.65 -7.71
N LEU A 345 3.60 3.01 -8.56
CA LEU A 345 5.03 3.03 -8.23
C LEU A 345 5.35 4.15 -7.23
N LEU A 346 4.71 5.32 -7.38
CA LEU A 346 4.78 6.39 -6.37
C LEU A 346 4.12 6.02 -5.04
N SER A 347 2.91 5.47 -5.07
CA SER A 347 2.22 5.01 -3.86
C SER A 347 3.07 3.99 -3.11
N PHE A 348 3.73 3.09 -3.84
CA PHE A 348 4.72 2.17 -3.29
C PHE A 348 5.89 2.91 -2.61
N SER A 349 6.52 3.86 -3.30
CA SER A 349 7.62 4.66 -2.74
C SER A 349 7.21 5.42 -1.45
N LYS A 350 6.00 6.00 -1.43
CA LYS A 350 5.46 6.68 -0.24
C LYS A 350 5.14 5.70 0.89
N LEU A 351 4.70 4.48 0.58
CA LEU A 351 4.45 3.42 1.57
C LEU A 351 5.73 2.92 2.22
N ASP A 352 6.79 2.72 1.44
CA ASP A 352 8.06 2.14 1.93
C ASP A 352 8.81 3.10 2.85
N THR A 353 8.63 4.41 2.65
CA THR A 353 9.20 5.47 3.49
C THR A 353 8.40 5.76 4.77
N GLY A 354 7.20 5.18 4.92
CA GLY A 354 6.30 5.49 6.03
C GLY A 354 5.66 6.89 5.95
N ASN A 355 5.80 7.58 4.81
CA ASN A 355 5.29 8.95 4.60
C ASN A 355 3.80 9.00 4.22
N ILE A 356 3.06 7.90 4.33
CA ILE A 356 1.62 7.90 4.10
C ILE A 356 0.91 8.26 5.39
N GLN A 357 0.34 9.46 5.38
CA GLN A 357 -0.63 9.89 6.36
C GLN A 357 -2.01 9.40 5.91
N LEU A 358 -2.68 8.64 6.77
CA LEU A 358 -4.09 8.32 6.58
C LEU A 358 -4.89 9.59 6.81
N THR A 359 -5.80 9.89 5.87
CA THR A 359 -6.78 10.94 6.11
C THR A 359 -8.09 10.34 6.52
N THR A 360 -8.53 10.62 7.75
CA THR A 360 -9.85 10.23 8.23
C THR A 360 -10.90 11.28 7.86
N GLY A 361 -11.95 10.86 7.15
CA GLY A 361 -13.11 11.67 6.78
C GLY A 361 -14.42 10.92 7.00
N LYS A 362 -15.55 11.63 6.95
CA LYS A 362 -16.88 11.01 7.00
C LYS A 362 -17.24 10.47 5.64
N TYR A 363 -17.67 9.22 5.56
CA TYR A 363 -18.08 8.60 4.29
C TYR A 363 -19.27 7.65 4.47
N SER A 364 -19.96 7.35 3.37
CA SER A 364 -21.05 6.36 3.34
C SER A 364 -20.61 5.08 2.65
N PRO A 365 -20.62 3.92 3.34
CA PRO A 365 -20.30 2.64 2.72
C PRO A 365 -21.17 2.31 1.50
N ALA A 366 -22.45 2.69 1.53
CA ALA A 366 -23.40 2.49 0.43
C ALA A 366 -22.92 3.20 -0.85
N THR A 367 -22.66 4.50 -0.76
CA THR A 367 -22.23 5.33 -1.89
C THR A 367 -20.88 4.85 -2.41
N MET A 368 -19.91 4.63 -1.51
CA MET A 368 -18.58 4.15 -1.87
C MET A 368 -18.65 2.83 -2.65
N CYS A 369 -19.41 1.84 -2.17
CA CYS A 369 -19.57 0.56 -2.86
C CYS A 369 -20.30 0.72 -4.20
N SER A 370 -21.37 1.51 -4.26
CA SER A 370 -22.11 1.79 -5.50
C SER A 370 -21.21 2.39 -6.58
N ASP A 371 -20.41 3.39 -6.22
CA ASP A 371 -19.49 4.06 -7.15
C ASP A 371 -18.42 3.10 -7.69
N ILE A 372 -17.80 2.33 -6.79
CA ILE A 372 -16.76 1.35 -7.16
C ILE A 372 -17.35 0.29 -8.08
N CYS A 373 -18.52 -0.24 -7.74
CA CYS A 373 -19.18 -1.25 -8.54
C CYS A 373 -19.58 -0.74 -9.94
N SER A 374 -20.04 0.51 -10.03
CA SER A 374 -20.34 1.15 -11.32
C SER A 374 -19.09 1.25 -12.21
N ILE A 375 -17.97 1.71 -11.65
CA ILE A 375 -16.68 1.81 -12.37
C ILE A 375 -16.20 0.42 -12.84
N ILE A 376 -16.32 -0.60 -11.98
CA ILE A 376 -15.91 -1.96 -12.32
C ILE A 376 -16.85 -2.58 -13.36
N SER A 377 -18.15 -2.29 -13.29
CA SER A 377 -19.14 -2.77 -14.25
C SER A 377 -18.83 -2.29 -15.67
N ALA A 378 -18.41 -1.04 -15.83
CA ALA A 378 -18.02 -0.50 -17.13
C ALA A 378 -16.86 -1.29 -17.78
N ARG A 379 -15.99 -1.91 -16.97
CA ARG A 379 -14.85 -2.72 -17.45
C ARG A 379 -15.22 -4.16 -17.83
N LEU A 380 -16.47 -4.58 -17.60
CA LEU A 380 -16.96 -5.91 -17.97
C LEU A 380 -17.41 -5.99 -19.43
N SER A 381 -17.41 -4.86 -20.17
CA SER A 381 -17.84 -4.79 -21.56
C SER A 381 -17.14 -5.85 -22.41
N LYS A 382 -17.91 -6.67 -23.14
CA LYS A 382 -17.50 -7.81 -23.98
C LYS A 382 -17.21 -9.14 -23.28
N LYS A 383 -17.27 -9.24 -21.93
CA LYS A 383 -17.13 -10.52 -21.21
C LYS A 383 -18.47 -11.06 -20.72
N SER A 384 -18.68 -12.38 -20.80
CA SER A 384 -19.85 -13.08 -20.24
C SER A 384 -19.67 -13.33 -18.74
N LEU A 385 -19.61 -12.24 -17.97
CA LEU A 385 -19.42 -12.26 -16.52
C LEU A 385 -20.63 -11.66 -15.78
N HIS A 386 -21.11 -12.35 -14.76
CA HIS A 386 -22.04 -11.75 -13.80
C HIS A 386 -21.25 -11.08 -12.67
N PHE A 387 -21.59 -9.84 -12.37
CA PHE A 387 -21.07 -9.10 -11.23
C PHE A 387 -22.18 -8.88 -10.21
N PHE A 388 -22.02 -9.51 -9.05
CA PHE A 388 -22.99 -9.52 -7.96
C PHE A 388 -22.45 -8.74 -6.75
N THR A 389 -23.38 -8.19 -5.97
CA THR A 389 -23.06 -7.50 -4.71
C THR A 389 -23.89 -8.04 -3.57
N ASP A 390 -23.25 -8.34 -2.45
CA ASP A 390 -23.89 -8.81 -1.24
C ASP A 390 -23.52 -7.88 -0.08
N LEU A 391 -24.27 -6.79 0.08
CA LEU A 391 -24.07 -5.84 1.17
C LEU A 391 -25.06 -6.11 2.31
N ASP A 392 -24.61 -6.01 3.54
CA ASP A 392 -25.48 -6.13 4.72
C ASP A 392 -26.19 -4.78 4.98
N PRO A 393 -27.54 -4.71 4.99
CA PRO A 393 -28.27 -3.46 5.17
C PRO A 393 -28.10 -2.87 6.58
N SER A 394 -27.71 -3.68 7.57
CA SER A 394 -27.54 -3.26 8.97
C SER A 394 -26.25 -2.46 9.24
N ILE A 395 -25.35 -2.39 8.27
CA ILE A 395 -24.10 -1.62 8.36
C ILE A 395 -24.41 -0.16 8.67
N PRO A 396 -23.65 0.52 9.57
CA PRO A 396 -23.85 1.93 9.85
C PRO A 396 -23.79 2.82 8.59
N ARG A 397 -24.74 3.76 8.49
CA ARG A 397 -24.97 4.62 7.33
C ARG A 397 -23.80 5.56 7.04
N GLN A 398 -23.11 6.02 8.09
CA GLN A 398 -21.89 6.82 7.96
C GLN A 398 -20.80 6.36 8.92
N LEU A 399 -19.59 6.25 8.39
CA LEU A 399 -18.38 5.88 9.11
C LEU A 399 -17.33 6.99 9.01
N ILE A 400 -16.30 6.92 9.84
CA ILE A 400 -15.13 7.79 9.81
C ILE A 400 -13.90 6.95 9.51
N GLY A 401 -13.21 7.30 8.43
CA GLY A 401 -11.98 6.66 7.97
C GLY A 401 -11.51 7.19 6.62
N ASP A 402 -10.52 6.53 6.03
CA ASP A 402 -9.93 6.96 4.76
C ASP A 402 -10.62 6.28 3.57
N GLU A 403 -11.73 6.88 3.11
CA GLU A 403 -12.52 6.37 1.98
C GLU A 403 -11.65 6.17 0.73
N MET A 404 -10.71 7.08 0.46
CA MET A 404 -9.87 7.04 -0.72
C MET A 404 -8.95 5.81 -0.72
N ARG A 405 -8.37 5.45 0.43
CA ARG A 405 -7.54 4.24 0.56
C ARG A 405 -8.35 2.96 0.51
N ILE A 406 -9.54 2.96 1.11
CA ILE A 406 -10.45 1.81 1.00
C ILE A 406 -10.85 1.60 -0.47
N ARG A 407 -11.21 2.69 -1.17
CA ARG A 407 -11.52 2.67 -2.61
C ARG A 407 -10.36 2.16 -3.45
N GLU A 408 -9.13 2.58 -3.15
CA GLU A 408 -7.90 2.11 -3.80
C GLU A 408 -7.72 0.59 -3.65
N ILE A 409 -7.88 0.06 -2.43
CA ILE A 409 -7.79 -1.38 -2.15
C ILE A 409 -8.84 -2.16 -2.93
N LEU A 410 -10.12 -1.74 -2.83
CA LEU A 410 -11.23 -2.47 -3.45
C LEU A 410 -11.18 -2.43 -4.97
N THR A 411 -10.88 -1.27 -5.55
CA THR A 411 -10.77 -1.12 -7.01
C THR A 411 -9.68 -2.01 -7.57
N ASN A 412 -8.55 -2.11 -6.89
CA ASN A 412 -7.44 -2.99 -7.28
C ASN A 412 -7.82 -4.48 -7.20
N LEU A 413 -8.44 -4.92 -6.11
CA LEU A 413 -8.88 -6.31 -5.96
C LEU A 413 -9.97 -6.69 -6.97
N LEU A 414 -10.98 -5.85 -7.17
CA LEU A 414 -12.04 -6.07 -8.15
C LEU A 414 -11.52 -6.02 -9.58
N ALA A 415 -10.60 -5.10 -9.90
CA ALA A 415 -9.96 -5.08 -11.21
C ALA A 415 -9.16 -6.36 -11.48
N ASN A 416 -8.50 -6.92 -10.46
CA ASN A 416 -7.82 -8.21 -10.59
C ASN A 416 -8.85 -9.34 -10.82
N ALA A 417 -9.97 -9.37 -10.12
CA ALA A 417 -11.05 -10.33 -10.38
C ALA A 417 -11.52 -10.25 -11.84
N VAL A 418 -11.85 -9.06 -12.34
CA VAL A 418 -12.25 -8.84 -13.75
C VAL A 418 -11.18 -9.31 -14.73
N LYS A 419 -9.92 -9.12 -14.39
CA LYS A 419 -8.78 -9.47 -15.24
C LYS A 419 -8.56 -10.98 -15.35
N PHE A 420 -8.65 -11.70 -14.22
CA PHE A 420 -8.33 -13.14 -14.12
C PHE A 420 -9.54 -14.06 -14.29
N THR A 421 -10.75 -13.51 -14.34
CA THR A 421 -11.97 -14.26 -14.69
C THR A 421 -12.33 -14.01 -16.17
N VAL A 422 -12.51 -15.09 -16.92
CA VAL A 422 -12.91 -15.04 -18.35
C VAL A 422 -14.43 -15.18 -18.49
N SER A 423 -15.02 -16.13 -17.77
CA SER A 423 -16.46 -16.38 -17.69
C SER A 423 -16.85 -16.83 -16.27
N GLY A 424 -18.13 -16.69 -15.93
CA GLY A 424 -18.65 -16.99 -14.59
C GLY A 424 -18.99 -15.73 -13.80
N ASN A 425 -18.65 -15.71 -12.50
CA ASN A 425 -19.17 -14.72 -11.57
C ASN A 425 -18.06 -14.02 -10.78
N ILE A 426 -18.29 -12.75 -10.48
CA ILE A 426 -17.54 -11.95 -9.52
C ILE A 426 -18.53 -11.46 -8.47
N GLU A 427 -18.21 -11.60 -7.18
CA GLU A 427 -19.07 -11.14 -6.08
C GLU A 427 -18.27 -10.21 -5.13
N LEU A 428 -18.83 -9.03 -4.85
CA LEU A 428 -18.38 -8.18 -3.74
C LEU A 428 -19.34 -8.36 -2.55
N LYS A 429 -18.86 -8.91 -1.45
CA LYS A 429 -19.62 -9.05 -0.21
C LYS A 429 -19.08 -8.12 0.87
N LEU A 430 -19.97 -7.43 1.58
CA LEU A 430 -19.62 -6.53 2.68
C LEU A 430 -20.38 -6.93 3.95
N ARG A 431 -19.65 -7.09 5.05
CA ARG A 431 -20.18 -7.35 6.39
C ARG A 431 -19.59 -6.35 7.38
N ALA A 432 -20.32 -6.08 8.46
CA ALA A 432 -19.82 -5.30 9.58
C ALA A 432 -19.95 -6.10 10.88
N LYS A 433 -18.94 -5.99 11.74
CA LYS A 433 -18.96 -6.54 13.09
C LYS A 433 -18.73 -5.41 14.08
N ASN A 434 -19.72 -5.14 14.93
CA ASN A 434 -19.59 -4.13 15.97
C ASN A 434 -18.49 -4.53 16.96
N LEU A 435 -17.47 -3.69 17.09
CA LEU A 435 -16.40 -3.84 18.08
C LEU A 435 -16.74 -3.11 19.38
N SER A 436 -17.42 -1.97 19.28
CA SER A 436 -17.93 -1.17 20.39
C SER A 436 -19.15 -0.33 19.95
N LYS A 437 -19.67 0.54 20.82
CA LYS A 437 -20.73 1.51 20.44
C LYS A 437 -20.25 2.56 19.44
N THR A 438 -18.94 2.76 19.30
CA THR A 438 -18.33 3.80 18.47
C THR A 438 -17.43 3.25 17.38
N LYS A 439 -17.19 1.92 17.34
CA LYS A 439 -16.31 1.28 16.36
C LYS A 439 -16.93 0.01 15.78
N THR A 440 -16.74 -0.18 14.48
CA THR A 440 -17.13 -1.38 13.75
C THR A 440 -15.96 -1.86 12.89
N GLU A 441 -15.84 -3.16 12.71
CA GLU A 441 -14.93 -3.75 11.73
C GLU A 441 -15.70 -4.03 10.45
N LEU A 442 -15.24 -3.46 9.32
CA LEU A 442 -15.75 -3.81 8.00
C LEU A 442 -14.97 -5.01 7.47
N SER A 443 -15.67 -5.97 6.88
CA SER A 443 -15.10 -7.12 6.19
C SER A 443 -15.59 -7.16 4.76
N PHE A 444 -14.68 -6.98 3.81
CA PHE A 444 -14.91 -7.07 2.37
C PHE A 444 -14.44 -8.43 1.88
N PHE A 445 -15.28 -9.13 1.13
CA PHE A 445 -14.94 -10.38 0.46
C PHE A 445 -15.11 -10.17 -1.05
N ILE A 446 -14.03 -10.32 -1.79
CA ILE A 446 -13.99 -10.20 -3.24
C ILE A 446 -13.77 -11.60 -3.79
N SER A 447 -14.84 -12.22 -4.30
CA SER A 447 -14.82 -13.59 -4.81
C SER A 447 -14.90 -13.62 -6.33
N ASP A 448 -14.12 -14.48 -6.96
CA ASP A 448 -14.09 -14.67 -8.41
C ASP A 448 -14.08 -16.17 -8.76
N THR A 449 -14.73 -16.56 -9.86
CA THR A 449 -14.73 -17.96 -10.36
C THR A 449 -13.65 -18.20 -11.43
N GLY A 450 -12.55 -17.46 -11.39
CA GLY A 450 -11.47 -17.51 -12.38
C GLY A 450 -10.53 -18.70 -12.19
N SER A 451 -9.28 -18.55 -12.64
CA SER A 451 -8.30 -19.64 -12.66
C SER A 451 -7.88 -20.15 -11.28
N GLY A 452 -8.20 -19.42 -10.20
CA GLY A 452 -7.66 -19.68 -8.87
C GLY A 452 -6.14 -19.57 -8.80
N ILE A 453 -5.59 -19.79 -7.61
CA ILE A 453 -4.17 -19.59 -7.28
C ILE A 453 -3.64 -20.84 -6.57
N LYS A 454 -2.50 -21.35 -7.01
CA LYS A 454 -1.85 -22.53 -6.40
C LYS A 454 -1.39 -22.23 -4.98
N GLU A 455 -1.43 -23.24 -4.12
CA GLU A 455 -1.07 -23.12 -2.70
C GLU A 455 0.39 -22.64 -2.49
N GLU A 456 1.31 -23.04 -3.37
CA GLU A 456 2.70 -22.59 -3.38
C GLU A 456 2.84 -21.08 -3.63
N ASP A 457 2.02 -20.54 -4.54
CA ASP A 457 2.04 -19.13 -4.94
C ASP A 457 1.31 -18.23 -3.93
N GLN A 458 0.35 -18.79 -3.17
CA GLN A 458 -0.42 -18.03 -2.19
C GLN A 458 0.45 -17.35 -1.13
N LYS A 459 1.54 -18.02 -0.71
CA LYS A 459 2.51 -17.48 0.27
C LYS A 459 3.34 -16.31 -0.28
N HIS A 460 3.30 -16.08 -1.59
CA HIS A 460 4.15 -15.11 -2.28
C HIS A 460 3.35 -14.01 -3.00
N LEU A 461 2.02 -14.08 -3.00
CA LEU A 461 1.13 -13.09 -3.63
C LEU A 461 1.35 -11.66 -3.17
N PHE A 462 1.57 -11.46 -1.87
CA PHE A 462 1.74 -10.14 -1.28
C PHE A 462 3.20 -9.66 -1.27
N ARG A 463 4.12 -10.40 -1.91
CA ARG A 463 5.50 -9.95 -2.12
C ARG A 463 5.57 -8.95 -3.28
N GLN A 464 6.49 -8.01 -3.16
CA GLN A 464 6.71 -6.98 -4.18
C GLN A 464 7.14 -7.62 -5.52
N PHE A 465 6.61 -7.10 -6.63
CA PHE A 465 6.91 -7.56 -8.01
C PHE A 465 6.63 -9.04 -8.27
N SER A 466 5.81 -9.67 -7.43
CA SER A 466 5.44 -11.08 -7.58
C SER A 466 4.34 -11.22 -8.62
N ARG A 467 4.55 -12.12 -9.60
CA ARG A 467 3.55 -12.50 -10.61
C ARG A 467 3.35 -14.01 -10.56
N VAL A 468 2.09 -14.44 -10.48
CA VAL A 468 1.69 -15.84 -10.45
C VAL A 468 1.67 -16.41 -11.88
N ASP A 469 2.32 -17.56 -12.08
CA ASP A 469 2.38 -18.34 -13.34
C ASP A 469 2.66 -17.49 -14.62
N PRO A 470 3.89 -16.97 -14.79
CA PRO A 470 4.26 -16.10 -15.91
C PRO A 470 4.13 -16.76 -17.30
N LYS A 471 3.97 -18.09 -17.41
CA LYS A 471 3.76 -18.81 -18.68
C LYS A 471 2.30 -18.77 -19.17
N LYS A 472 1.30 -18.86 -18.27
CA LYS A 472 -0.13 -18.78 -18.63
C LYS A 472 -0.63 -17.33 -18.74
N ASN A 473 0.00 -16.42 -17.98
CA ASN A 473 -0.41 -15.01 -17.87
C ASN A 473 0.45 -14.06 -18.72
N GLN A 474 1.14 -14.53 -19.77
CA GLN A 474 2.03 -13.70 -20.60
C GLN A 474 1.31 -12.53 -21.28
N THR A 475 0.03 -12.70 -21.62
CA THR A 475 -0.81 -11.68 -22.26
C THR A 475 -1.44 -10.70 -21.26
N ILE A 476 -1.33 -10.94 -19.95
CA ILE A 476 -2.02 -10.18 -18.91
C ILE A 476 -1.03 -9.19 -18.24
N MET A 477 -0.97 -7.94 -18.73
CA MET A 477 -0.06 -6.89 -18.20
C MET A 477 -0.40 -6.48 -16.75
N GLY A 478 0.58 -6.40 -15.84
CA GLY A 478 0.41 -5.79 -14.51
C GLY A 478 1.70 -5.69 -13.68
N THR A 479 1.90 -4.62 -12.91
CA THR A 479 3.19 -4.32 -12.23
C THR A 479 3.59 -5.31 -11.13
N GLY A 480 2.64 -6.10 -10.61
CA GLY A 480 2.87 -6.96 -9.44
C GLY A 480 2.97 -6.19 -8.11
N LEU A 481 2.70 -4.88 -8.10
CA LEU A 481 2.74 -4.03 -6.91
C LEU A 481 1.38 -3.87 -6.22
N GLY A 482 0.28 -4.09 -6.95
CA GLY A 482 -1.07 -3.82 -6.46
C GLY A 482 -1.37 -4.54 -5.13
N LEU A 483 -1.15 -5.86 -5.04
CA LEU A 483 -1.48 -6.62 -3.83
C LEU A 483 -0.61 -6.22 -2.63
N SER A 484 0.69 -5.93 -2.85
CA SER A 484 1.57 -5.43 -1.78
C SER A 484 1.14 -4.05 -1.27
N ILE A 485 0.69 -3.15 -2.15
CA ILE A 485 0.15 -1.83 -1.78
C ILE A 485 -1.13 -2.00 -0.98
N SER A 486 -2.08 -2.82 -1.46
CA SER A 486 -3.33 -3.09 -0.76
C SER A 486 -3.09 -3.66 0.64
N LYS A 487 -2.13 -4.58 0.79
CA LYS A 487 -1.74 -5.13 2.09
C LYS A 487 -1.22 -4.05 3.03
N LYS A 488 -0.26 -3.23 2.58
CA LYS A 488 0.34 -2.20 3.42
C LYS A 488 -0.67 -1.12 3.82
N LEU A 489 -1.54 -0.69 2.92
CA LEU A 489 -2.64 0.25 3.22
C LEU A 489 -3.61 -0.33 4.25
N THR A 490 -3.96 -1.61 4.10
CA THR A 490 -4.84 -2.30 5.06
C THR A 490 -4.20 -2.38 6.44
N GLU A 491 -2.92 -2.75 6.52
CA GLU A 491 -2.15 -2.80 7.77
C GLU A 491 -2.03 -1.41 8.43
N LEU A 492 -1.79 -0.35 7.64
CA LEU A 492 -1.74 1.03 8.15
C LEU A 492 -3.07 1.45 8.78
N MET A 493 -4.20 1.01 8.24
CA MET A 493 -5.54 1.26 8.80
C MET A 493 -5.89 0.33 9.98
N GLY A 494 -4.93 -0.45 10.48
CA GLY A 494 -5.14 -1.39 11.59
C GLY A 494 -5.94 -2.64 11.21
N GLY A 495 -6.03 -2.95 9.91
CA GLY A 495 -6.76 -4.07 9.34
C GLY A 495 -5.88 -5.25 8.94
N SER A 496 -6.49 -6.23 8.27
CA SER A 496 -5.76 -7.35 7.67
C SER A 496 -6.29 -7.73 6.27
N ILE A 497 -5.42 -8.29 5.43
CA ILE A 497 -5.81 -8.86 4.13
C ILE A 497 -5.35 -10.32 4.03
N SER A 498 -6.21 -11.18 3.53
CA SER A 498 -5.93 -12.59 3.28
C SER A 498 -6.56 -13.06 1.97
N VAL A 499 -6.23 -14.28 1.56
CA VAL A 499 -6.76 -14.91 0.35
C VAL A 499 -7.06 -16.38 0.63
N GLU A 500 -8.22 -16.83 0.17
CA GLU A 500 -8.62 -18.23 0.12
C GLU A 500 -8.82 -18.59 -1.35
N SER A 501 -8.07 -19.56 -1.87
CA SER A 501 -8.16 -19.91 -3.28
C SER A 501 -7.91 -21.40 -3.53
N GLU A 502 -8.65 -21.94 -4.49
CA GLU A 502 -8.45 -23.29 -5.01
C GLU A 502 -8.17 -23.20 -6.51
N TYR A 503 -7.05 -23.77 -6.94
CA TYR A 503 -6.61 -23.70 -8.32
C TYR A 503 -7.64 -24.37 -9.26
N GLY A 504 -8.12 -23.59 -10.24
CA GLY A 504 -9.16 -23.97 -11.21
C GLY A 504 -10.59 -23.70 -10.75
N LYS A 505 -10.84 -23.29 -9.51
CA LYS A 505 -12.20 -22.97 -9.02
C LYS A 505 -12.43 -21.49 -8.73
N GLY A 506 -11.37 -20.73 -8.44
CA GLY A 506 -11.46 -19.29 -8.18
C GLY A 506 -10.71 -18.85 -6.94
N SER A 507 -10.91 -17.59 -6.56
CA SER A 507 -10.25 -16.98 -5.40
C SER A 507 -11.22 -16.10 -4.62
N THR A 508 -10.99 -15.97 -3.32
CA THR A 508 -11.68 -15.01 -2.45
C THR A 508 -10.64 -14.21 -1.67
N PHE A 509 -10.56 -12.92 -1.93
CA PHE A 509 -9.75 -11.99 -1.14
C PHE A 509 -10.59 -11.42 -0.01
N ILE A 510 -10.06 -11.44 1.20
CA ILE A 510 -10.75 -10.99 2.41
C ILE A 510 -9.97 -9.82 2.98
N VAL A 511 -10.63 -8.67 3.13
CA VAL A 511 -10.05 -7.45 3.70
C VAL A 511 -10.85 -7.05 4.92
N THR A 512 -10.22 -6.95 6.09
CA THR A 512 -10.84 -6.46 7.32
C THR A 512 -10.24 -5.12 7.70
N ILE A 513 -11.09 -4.13 8.02
CA ILE A 513 -10.64 -2.78 8.39
C ILE A 513 -11.49 -2.24 9.54
N PRO A 514 -10.90 -1.88 10.70
CA PRO A 514 -11.62 -1.20 11.78
C PRO A 514 -11.95 0.24 11.38
N GLN A 515 -13.16 0.69 11.69
CA GLN A 515 -13.71 2.01 11.35
C GLN A 515 -14.48 2.59 12.53
N GLU A 516 -14.51 3.92 12.64
CA GLU A 516 -15.33 4.59 13.65
C GLU A 516 -16.73 4.87 13.10
N ILE A 517 -17.74 4.80 13.97
CA ILE A 517 -19.13 5.00 13.61
C ILE A 517 -19.47 6.48 13.77
N CYS A 518 -19.83 7.14 12.67
CA CYS A 518 -20.36 8.51 12.71
C CYS A 518 -21.89 8.50 12.93
N LEU A 519 -22.59 7.65 12.18
CA LEU A 519 -24.05 7.50 12.27
C LEU A 519 -24.41 6.03 12.28
N ALA A 520 -24.86 5.55 13.43
CA ALA A 520 -25.20 4.14 13.68
C ALA A 520 -26.50 3.68 13.02
N ALA A 521 -27.28 4.59 12.41
CA ALA A 521 -28.46 4.20 11.64
C ALA A 521 -28.06 3.22 10.54
N PRO A 522 -28.86 2.20 10.21
CA PRO A 522 -28.54 1.26 9.15
C PRO A 522 -28.45 1.97 7.78
N MET A 523 -27.62 1.41 6.90
CA MET A 523 -27.39 1.88 5.54
C MET A 523 -28.70 1.95 4.74
N ILE A 524 -29.54 0.92 4.89
CA ILE A 524 -30.91 0.90 4.40
C ILE A 524 -31.84 0.74 5.61
N PRO A 525 -32.57 1.79 6.00
CA PRO A 525 -33.51 1.68 7.11
C PRO A 525 -34.70 0.79 6.72
N PRO A 526 -35.24 -0.01 7.65
CA PRO A 526 -36.52 -0.70 7.45
C PRO A 526 -37.61 0.32 7.08
N SER A 527 -38.48 -0.05 6.16
CA SER A 527 -39.57 0.81 5.68
C SER A 527 -40.84 0.00 5.56
N ASP A 528 -41.92 0.47 6.21
CA ASP A 528 -43.25 -0.15 6.12
C ASP A 528 -43.72 -0.27 4.67
N LYS A 529 -43.29 0.67 3.80
CA LYS A 529 -43.60 0.62 2.35
C LYS A 529 -42.92 -0.55 1.64
N MET A 530 -41.68 -0.89 2.03
CA MET A 530 -40.96 -2.03 1.45
C MET A 530 -41.57 -3.35 1.90
N GLU A 531 -41.94 -3.47 3.17
CA GLU A 531 -42.56 -4.69 3.71
C GLU A 531 -43.95 -4.95 3.10
N GLN A 532 -44.67 -3.89 2.75
CA GLN A 532 -45.99 -3.96 2.10
C GLN A 532 -45.92 -4.03 0.57
N ALA A 533 -44.74 -3.98 -0.04
CA ALA A 533 -44.58 -4.01 -1.48
C ALA A 533 -44.76 -5.43 -2.05
N GLU A 534 -45.63 -5.58 -3.05
CA GLU A 534 -45.83 -6.83 -3.78
C GLU A 534 -44.89 -6.87 -4.99
N VAL A 535 -43.75 -7.54 -4.85
CA VAL A 535 -42.76 -7.62 -5.92
C VAL A 535 -42.87 -8.94 -6.69
N TYR A 536 -43.15 -8.86 -7.98
CA TYR A 536 -43.16 -9.98 -8.92
C TYR A 536 -41.83 -10.03 -9.66
N VAL A 537 -41.24 -11.22 -9.79
CA VAL A 537 -39.97 -11.42 -10.49
C VAL A 537 -40.21 -12.35 -11.68
N TYR A 538 -39.98 -11.84 -12.89
CA TYR A 538 -40.01 -12.59 -14.14
C TYR A 538 -38.60 -12.66 -14.72
N LEU A 539 -37.90 -13.76 -14.45
CA LEU A 539 -36.57 -14.01 -15.00
C LEU A 539 -36.55 -15.40 -15.66
N PRO A 540 -35.91 -15.56 -16.83
CA PRO A 540 -35.90 -16.81 -17.56
C PRO A 540 -35.13 -17.89 -16.79
N GLU A 541 -35.60 -19.15 -16.86
CA GLU A 541 -34.97 -20.29 -16.18
C GLU A 541 -33.53 -20.58 -16.66
N SER A 542 -33.11 -19.99 -17.79
CA SER A 542 -31.77 -20.12 -18.35
C SER A 542 -30.69 -19.50 -17.45
N ASP A 543 -31.03 -18.48 -16.64
CA ASP A 543 -30.09 -17.79 -15.74
C ASP A 543 -30.47 -17.96 -14.27
N LYS A 544 -30.23 -19.19 -13.77
CA LYS A 544 -30.55 -19.58 -12.39
C LYS A 544 -29.74 -18.80 -11.35
N GLU A 545 -28.52 -18.38 -11.68
CA GLU A 545 -27.66 -17.68 -10.73
C GLU A 545 -28.13 -16.24 -10.51
N LEU A 546 -28.49 -15.52 -11.59
CA LEU A 546 -29.10 -14.20 -11.47
C LEU A 546 -30.45 -14.24 -10.72
N THR A 547 -31.27 -15.25 -10.99
CA THR A 547 -32.56 -15.42 -10.30
C THR A 547 -32.39 -15.64 -8.79
N LYS A 548 -31.47 -16.53 -8.40
CA LYS A 548 -31.14 -16.75 -6.98
C LYS A 548 -30.60 -15.47 -6.33
N TYR A 549 -29.74 -14.74 -7.03
CA TYR A 549 -29.17 -13.49 -6.57
C TYR A 549 -30.26 -12.44 -6.28
N VAL A 550 -31.14 -12.17 -7.25
CA VAL A 550 -32.22 -11.19 -7.12
C VAL A 550 -33.13 -11.53 -5.92
N ILE A 551 -33.56 -12.80 -5.80
CA ILE A 551 -34.40 -13.23 -4.68
C ILE A 551 -33.68 -13.05 -3.34
N ARG A 552 -32.38 -13.37 -3.28
CA ARG A 552 -31.57 -13.22 -2.07
C ARG A 552 -31.48 -11.77 -1.64
N GLU A 553 -31.20 -10.84 -2.55
CA GLU A 553 -31.08 -9.42 -2.22
C GLU A 553 -32.41 -8.80 -1.79
N LEU A 554 -33.53 -9.14 -2.46
CA LEU A 554 -34.86 -8.67 -2.06
C LEU A 554 -35.24 -9.13 -0.65
N ARG A 555 -34.94 -10.38 -0.30
CA ARG A 555 -35.22 -10.91 1.06
C ARG A 555 -34.45 -10.20 2.17
N LYS A 556 -33.25 -9.66 1.90
CA LYS A 556 -32.52 -8.85 2.88
C LYS A 556 -33.18 -7.51 3.17
N LEU A 557 -33.98 -7.01 2.23
CA LEU A 557 -34.81 -5.82 2.39
C LEU A 557 -36.16 -6.13 3.05
N SER A 558 -36.34 -7.34 3.60
CA SER A 558 -37.62 -7.85 4.12
C SER A 558 -38.73 -7.95 3.07
N ILE A 559 -38.37 -8.03 1.78
CA ILE A 559 -39.32 -8.19 0.68
C ILE A 559 -39.44 -9.68 0.34
N HIS A 560 -40.67 -10.17 0.16
CA HIS A 560 -40.95 -11.54 -0.25
C HIS A 560 -41.38 -11.58 -1.72
N PRO A 561 -40.46 -11.75 -2.69
CA PRO A 561 -40.81 -11.73 -4.10
C PRO A 561 -41.57 -12.98 -4.53
N SER A 562 -42.56 -12.79 -5.40
CA SER A 562 -43.29 -13.87 -6.09
C SER A 562 -42.64 -14.15 -7.43
N LEU A 563 -42.03 -15.33 -7.59
CA LEU A 563 -41.47 -15.76 -8.87
C LEU A 563 -42.60 -16.19 -9.81
N ILE A 564 -42.61 -15.64 -11.02
CA ILE A 564 -43.62 -15.94 -12.04
C ILE A 564 -42.97 -16.50 -13.30
N SER A 565 -43.63 -17.48 -13.92
CA SER A 565 -43.20 -18.11 -15.18
C SER A 565 -43.81 -17.45 -16.42
N SER A 566 -44.82 -16.60 -16.23
CA SER A 566 -45.46 -15.82 -17.30
C SER A 566 -46.06 -14.54 -16.69
N VAL A 567 -45.99 -13.43 -17.40
CA VAL A 567 -46.68 -12.19 -17.00
C VAL A 567 -48.20 -12.40 -16.96
N SER A 568 -48.72 -13.35 -17.74
CA SER A 568 -50.16 -13.66 -17.79
C SER A 568 -50.74 -14.38 -16.59
N SER A 569 -49.92 -14.92 -15.70
CA SER A 569 -50.41 -15.53 -14.46
C SER A 569 -50.68 -14.51 -13.36
N ILE A 570 -50.35 -13.24 -13.57
CA ILE A 570 -50.57 -12.17 -12.60
C ILE A 570 -52.04 -11.73 -12.65
N SER A 571 -52.75 -11.88 -11.53
CA SER A 571 -54.06 -11.27 -11.31
C SER A 571 -53.92 -10.00 -10.49
N LEU A 572 -53.70 -8.86 -11.16
CA LEU A 572 -53.60 -7.53 -10.53
C LEU A 572 -54.62 -6.56 -11.11
N ASP A 573 -55.05 -5.61 -10.29
CA ASP A 573 -55.68 -4.38 -10.74
C ASP A 573 -54.60 -3.30 -10.84
N ARG A 574 -54.50 -2.63 -12.00
CA ARG A 574 -53.55 -1.54 -12.28
C ARG A 574 -53.64 -0.38 -11.26
N SER A 575 -54.75 -0.29 -10.53
CA SER A 575 -54.94 0.67 -9.43
C SER A 575 -54.04 0.40 -8.20
N ASN A 576 -53.46 -0.81 -8.06
CA ASN A 576 -52.59 -1.16 -6.94
C ASN A 576 -51.22 -0.47 -7.05
N LYS A 577 -51.03 0.58 -6.24
CA LYS A 577 -49.81 1.38 -6.23
C LYS A 577 -48.63 0.76 -5.45
N ASN A 578 -48.78 -0.45 -4.91
CA ASN A 578 -47.71 -1.12 -4.15
C ASN A 578 -47.16 -2.36 -4.87
N SER A 579 -47.61 -2.67 -6.08
CA SER A 579 -47.13 -3.81 -6.86
C SER A 579 -46.06 -3.39 -7.87
N TYR A 580 -44.97 -4.15 -7.92
CA TYR A 580 -43.81 -3.90 -8.78
C TYR A 580 -43.43 -5.16 -9.57
N LEU A 581 -42.93 -5.00 -10.80
CA LEU A 581 -42.44 -6.10 -11.64
C LEU A 581 -40.95 -5.92 -11.90
N ILE A 582 -40.13 -6.92 -11.56
CA ILE A 582 -38.72 -6.99 -11.96
C ILE A 582 -38.59 -8.01 -13.09
N MET A 583 -37.99 -7.60 -14.20
CA MET A 583 -37.73 -8.51 -15.34
C MET A 583 -36.47 -8.13 -16.12
N GLN A 584 -35.90 -9.04 -16.91
CA GLN A 584 -34.79 -8.68 -17.79
C GLN A 584 -35.27 -7.74 -18.91
N GLN A 585 -34.46 -6.74 -19.23
CA GLN A 585 -34.73 -5.82 -20.33
C GLN A 585 -34.91 -6.55 -21.68
N ALA A 586 -34.16 -7.64 -21.91
CA ALA A 586 -34.22 -8.41 -23.15
C ALA A 586 -35.60 -9.06 -23.40
N ASP A 587 -36.34 -9.38 -22.34
CA ASP A 587 -37.65 -10.04 -22.42
C ASP A 587 -38.80 -9.03 -22.51
N PHE A 588 -38.56 -7.77 -22.13
CA PHE A 588 -39.56 -6.70 -22.10
C PHE A 588 -40.35 -6.50 -23.42
N PRO A 589 -39.72 -6.43 -24.62
CA PRO A 589 -40.43 -6.13 -25.86
C PRO A 589 -41.55 -7.14 -26.16
N SER A 590 -41.35 -8.41 -25.79
CA SER A 590 -42.31 -9.49 -26.04
C SER A 590 -43.57 -9.42 -25.18
N CYS A 591 -43.52 -8.69 -24.06
CA CYS A 591 -44.58 -8.64 -23.05
C CYS A 591 -45.12 -7.22 -22.82
N GLN A 592 -44.63 -6.22 -23.56
CA GLN A 592 -44.87 -4.80 -23.28
C GLN A 592 -46.35 -4.44 -23.18
N GLU A 593 -47.17 -4.78 -24.17
CA GLU A 593 -48.61 -4.45 -24.17
C GLU A 593 -49.33 -4.98 -22.92
N MET A 594 -48.96 -6.19 -22.49
CA MET A 594 -49.53 -6.81 -21.31
C MET A 594 -49.07 -6.13 -20.02
N ILE A 595 -47.78 -5.79 -19.92
CA ILE A 595 -47.20 -5.09 -18.78
C ILE A 595 -47.84 -3.71 -18.61
N ASP A 596 -47.99 -2.96 -19.71
CA ASP A 596 -48.58 -1.63 -19.73
C ASP A 596 -50.06 -1.64 -19.29
N SER A 597 -50.74 -2.79 -19.44
CA SER A 597 -52.12 -3.00 -18.96
C SER A 597 -52.21 -3.33 -17.46
N LEU A 598 -51.17 -3.94 -16.87
CA LEU A 598 -51.16 -4.45 -15.50
C LEU A 598 -50.45 -3.52 -14.51
N PHE A 599 -49.42 -2.80 -14.94
CA PHE A 599 -48.57 -1.98 -14.08
C PHE A 599 -48.57 -0.51 -14.51
N LEU A 600 -48.17 0.36 -13.58
CA LEU A 600 -47.73 1.71 -13.91
C LEU A 600 -46.29 1.66 -14.40
N GLN A 601 -45.92 2.57 -15.31
CA GLN A 601 -44.58 2.61 -15.90
C GLN A 601 -43.45 2.68 -14.85
N ASP A 602 -43.62 3.49 -13.81
CA ASP A 602 -42.64 3.62 -12.70
C ASP A 602 -42.52 2.37 -11.83
N HIS A 603 -43.42 1.39 -11.98
CA HIS A 603 -43.46 0.16 -11.18
C HIS A 603 -42.88 -1.04 -11.93
N VAL A 604 -42.48 -0.84 -13.18
CA VAL A 604 -41.78 -1.83 -13.99
C VAL A 604 -40.29 -1.54 -13.90
N LEU A 605 -39.56 -2.48 -13.31
CA LEU A 605 -38.14 -2.40 -13.00
C LEU A 605 -37.36 -3.31 -13.95
N LEU A 606 -36.72 -2.71 -14.94
CA LEU A 606 -35.98 -3.43 -15.98
C LEU A 606 -34.56 -3.72 -15.51
N LEU A 607 -34.24 -5.00 -15.34
CA LEU A 607 -32.91 -5.49 -15.00
C LEU A 607 -32.02 -5.51 -16.25
N MET A 608 -31.01 -4.65 -16.25
CA MET A 608 -30.03 -4.46 -17.32
C MET A 608 -28.90 -5.49 -17.22
N LYS A 609 -28.22 -5.81 -18.34
CA LYS A 609 -26.95 -6.55 -18.27
C LYS A 609 -25.84 -5.64 -17.75
N ASN A 610 -24.81 -6.23 -17.14
CA ASN A 610 -23.68 -5.46 -16.58
C ASN A 610 -22.90 -4.66 -17.66
N SER A 611 -22.98 -5.07 -18.93
CA SER A 611 -22.36 -4.39 -20.07
C SER A 611 -23.20 -3.25 -20.66
N ASP A 612 -24.50 -3.21 -20.36
CA ASP A 612 -25.45 -2.33 -21.03
C ASP A 612 -25.43 -0.96 -20.35
N THR A 613 -24.40 -0.18 -20.72
CA THR A 613 -24.20 1.21 -20.28
C THR A 613 -24.60 2.22 -21.36
N THR A 614 -25.00 1.75 -22.55
CA THR A 614 -25.45 2.56 -23.68
C THR A 614 -26.97 2.62 -23.77
N GLU A 615 -27.46 3.70 -24.38
CA GLU A 615 -28.86 4.13 -24.54
C GLU A 615 -29.85 2.97 -24.67
N SER A 616 -30.53 2.67 -23.58
CA SER A 616 -31.67 1.76 -23.60
C SER A 616 -32.84 2.45 -24.29
N LYS A 617 -33.43 1.82 -25.32
CA LYS A 617 -34.70 2.24 -25.95
C LYS A 617 -35.85 2.43 -24.94
N TYR A 618 -35.67 2.01 -23.69
CA TYR A 618 -36.64 2.04 -22.59
C TYR A 618 -36.25 3.02 -21.46
N TYR A 619 -35.67 4.17 -21.79
CA TYR A 619 -35.27 5.22 -20.81
C TYR A 619 -36.42 5.74 -19.93
N ASN A 620 -37.67 5.58 -20.38
CA ASN A 620 -38.86 5.98 -19.62
C ASN A 620 -39.25 4.98 -18.50
N TYR A 621 -38.59 3.81 -18.40
CA TYR A 621 -38.82 2.82 -17.34
C TYR A 621 -37.71 2.87 -16.29
N GLN A 622 -38.00 2.39 -15.08
CA GLN A 622 -36.98 2.30 -14.02
C GLN A 622 -35.98 1.19 -14.36
N GLN A 623 -34.68 1.51 -14.27
CA GLN A 623 -33.61 0.58 -14.62
C GLN A 623 -32.87 0.11 -13.38
N LEU A 624 -32.69 -1.21 -13.26
CA LEU A 624 -31.95 -1.88 -12.22
C LEU A 624 -30.68 -2.50 -12.80
N TYR A 625 -29.57 -2.35 -12.09
CA TYR A 625 -28.32 -3.01 -12.40
C TYR A 625 -28.01 -4.06 -11.34
N PRO A 626 -27.59 -5.28 -11.72
CA PRO A 626 -27.28 -6.34 -10.78
C PRO A 626 -26.30 -5.91 -9.68
N TYR A 627 -25.27 -5.13 -10.03
CA TYR A 627 -24.25 -4.65 -9.09
C TYR A 627 -24.72 -3.58 -8.10
N ASN A 628 -25.95 -3.06 -8.22
CA ASN A 628 -26.52 -2.06 -7.31
C ASN A 628 -27.98 -2.35 -6.93
N LEU A 629 -28.41 -3.59 -7.15
CA LEU A 629 -29.81 -4.01 -7.08
C LEU A 629 -30.49 -3.63 -5.76
N MET A 630 -29.83 -3.91 -4.63
CA MET A 630 -30.39 -3.67 -3.31
C MET A 630 -30.65 -2.18 -3.06
N MET A 631 -29.69 -1.30 -3.37
CA MET A 631 -29.84 0.15 -3.16
C MET A 631 -30.87 0.76 -4.10
N GLN A 632 -30.86 0.36 -5.39
CA GLN A 632 -31.80 0.90 -6.36
C GLN A 632 -33.24 0.48 -6.04
N THR A 633 -33.46 -0.80 -5.70
CA THR A 633 -34.78 -1.29 -5.29
C THR A 633 -35.24 -0.56 -4.03
N ALA A 634 -34.36 -0.38 -3.05
CA ALA A 634 -34.69 0.32 -1.82
C ALA A 634 -35.10 1.79 -2.04
N ASN A 635 -34.39 2.50 -2.92
CA ASN A 635 -34.72 3.88 -3.26
C ASN A 635 -36.08 3.97 -3.99
N ILE A 636 -36.32 3.11 -4.98
CA ILE A 636 -37.56 3.11 -5.78
C ILE A 636 -38.78 2.85 -4.89
N LEU A 637 -38.72 1.82 -4.05
CA LEU A 637 -39.84 1.47 -3.15
C LEU A 637 -40.11 2.55 -2.09
N ASN A 638 -39.10 3.33 -1.71
CA ASN A 638 -39.28 4.47 -0.82
C ASN A 638 -39.81 5.74 -1.54
N GLY A 639 -40.04 5.68 -2.85
CA GLY A 639 -40.55 6.81 -3.65
C GLY A 639 -39.46 7.75 -4.16
N HIS A 640 -38.21 7.32 -4.18
CA HIS A 640 -37.10 8.01 -4.83
C HIS A 640 -36.80 7.31 -6.16
N PRO A 641 -37.41 7.74 -7.29
CA PRO A 641 -37.21 7.09 -8.57
C PRO A 641 -35.73 7.11 -8.96
N VAL A 642 -35.24 5.96 -9.41
CA VAL A 642 -33.87 5.79 -9.87
C VAL A 642 -33.86 6.11 -11.36
N LYS A 643 -33.85 7.41 -11.68
CA LYS A 643 -33.56 7.86 -13.05
C LYS A 643 -32.07 7.68 -13.31
N THR A 644 -31.66 6.51 -13.79
CA THR A 644 -30.32 6.29 -14.34
C THR A 644 -30.43 5.83 -15.78
N ALA A 645 -30.63 6.83 -16.63
CA ALA A 645 -29.94 7.05 -17.89
C ALA A 645 -30.45 8.42 -18.37
N SER A 646 -30.04 9.49 -17.69
CA SER A 646 -29.90 10.74 -18.45
C SER A 646 -29.05 10.37 -19.64
N LYS A 647 -29.58 10.55 -20.83
CA LYS A 647 -28.89 10.52 -22.12
C LYS A 647 -27.38 10.69 -21.92
N LYS A 648 -26.59 9.95 -22.68
CA LYS A 648 -25.24 10.38 -23.06
C LYS A 648 -25.27 11.70 -23.87
N THR A 649 -26.28 12.56 -23.72
CA THR A 649 -26.07 13.99 -23.89
C THR A 649 -25.12 14.37 -22.79
N ASN A 650 -23.92 14.79 -23.16
CA ASN A 650 -23.07 15.60 -22.33
C ASN A 650 -23.95 16.66 -21.65
N VAL A 651 -24.39 16.43 -20.40
CA VAL A 651 -25.05 17.46 -19.56
C VAL A 651 -24.13 18.69 -19.45
N TYR A 652 -22.84 18.47 -19.69
CA TYR A 652 -21.78 19.46 -19.75
C TYR A 652 -21.87 20.44 -20.95
N GLU A 653 -22.69 20.16 -21.98
CA GLU A 653 -22.80 20.99 -23.21
C GLU A 653 -24.03 21.91 -23.26
N ASP A 654 -24.99 21.74 -22.33
CA ASP A 654 -26.26 22.49 -22.35
C ASP A 654 -26.25 23.76 -21.48
N THR A 655 -25.11 24.11 -20.86
CA THR A 655 -24.96 25.34 -20.07
C THR A 655 -23.77 26.14 -20.57
N THR A 656 -24.00 27.39 -21.00
CA THR A 656 -22.96 28.33 -21.42
C THR A 656 -22.91 29.53 -20.49
N PHE A 657 -21.80 30.29 -20.53
CA PHE A 657 -21.58 31.47 -19.71
C PHE A 657 -21.04 32.63 -20.58
N PRO A 658 -21.77 33.07 -21.62
CA PRO A 658 -21.26 34.00 -22.64
C PRO A 658 -20.88 35.38 -22.10
N SER A 659 -21.42 35.77 -20.95
CA SER A 659 -21.09 37.04 -20.27
C SER A 659 -20.04 36.88 -19.16
N ALA A 660 -19.40 35.71 -19.04
CA ALA A 660 -18.34 35.47 -18.05
C ALA A 660 -16.96 35.74 -18.64
N HIS A 661 -16.11 36.41 -17.87
CA HIS A 661 -14.72 36.70 -18.21
C HIS A 661 -13.81 35.89 -17.30
N ILE A 662 -13.02 34.99 -17.87
CA ILE A 662 -12.20 34.02 -17.16
C ILE A 662 -10.73 34.27 -17.46
N LEU A 663 -9.88 34.16 -16.44
CA LEU A 663 -8.43 34.15 -16.60
C LEU A 663 -7.87 32.78 -16.25
N ILE A 664 -7.14 32.15 -17.17
CA ILE A 664 -6.41 30.90 -16.95
C ILE A 664 -4.93 31.21 -16.81
N VAL A 665 -4.30 30.73 -15.74
CA VAL A 665 -2.89 30.98 -15.45
C VAL A 665 -2.14 29.65 -15.28
N ASP A 666 -1.16 29.40 -16.16
CA ASP A 666 -0.30 28.22 -16.16
C ASP A 666 1.05 28.59 -16.79
N ASP A 667 2.17 28.16 -16.22
CA ASP A 667 3.51 28.47 -16.74
C ASP A 667 3.87 27.66 -18.00
N ASN A 668 3.07 26.65 -18.31
CA ASN A 668 3.21 25.83 -19.50
C ASN A 668 2.12 26.15 -20.54
N ASP A 669 2.53 26.73 -21.67
CA ASP A 669 1.64 27.14 -22.76
C ASP A 669 0.76 26.00 -23.32
N VAL A 670 1.22 24.75 -23.23
CA VAL A 670 0.43 23.58 -23.64
C VAL A 670 -0.74 23.35 -22.67
N ASN A 671 -0.50 23.46 -21.37
CA ASN A 671 -1.53 23.25 -20.35
C ASN A 671 -2.60 24.35 -20.40
N SER A 672 -2.18 25.61 -20.55
CA SER A 672 -3.11 26.73 -20.68
C SER A 672 -3.94 26.65 -21.96
N SER A 673 -3.33 26.25 -23.09
CA SER A 673 -4.04 26.00 -24.34
C SER A 673 -5.06 24.87 -24.23
N VAL A 674 -4.70 23.78 -23.54
CA VAL A 674 -5.61 22.65 -23.28
C VAL A 674 -6.77 23.07 -22.36
N ALA A 675 -6.48 23.79 -21.27
CA ALA A 675 -7.51 24.28 -20.35
C ALA A 675 -8.48 25.25 -21.05
N LYS A 676 -7.96 26.16 -21.88
CA LYS A 676 -8.77 27.04 -22.73
C LYS A 676 -9.68 26.23 -23.65
N ARG A 677 -9.14 25.22 -24.34
CA ARG A 677 -9.90 24.38 -25.27
C ARG A 677 -10.95 23.50 -24.59
N LEU A 678 -10.69 23.05 -23.36
CA LEU A 678 -11.68 22.36 -22.53
C LEU A 678 -12.84 23.28 -22.11
N MET A 679 -12.60 24.59 -22.05
CA MET A 679 -13.57 25.61 -21.67
C MET A 679 -14.28 26.28 -22.87
N GLU A 680 -13.82 26.07 -24.11
CA GLU A 680 -14.48 26.58 -25.34
C GLU A 680 -15.98 26.27 -25.44
N PRO A 681 -16.48 25.06 -25.09
CA PRO A 681 -17.91 24.73 -25.20
C PRO A 681 -18.84 25.60 -24.34
N TYR A 682 -18.28 26.30 -23.34
CA TYR A 682 -19.02 27.18 -22.44
C TYR A 682 -19.18 28.62 -22.98
N GLU A 683 -18.61 28.92 -24.15
CA GLU A 683 -18.75 30.21 -24.87
C GLU A 683 -18.31 31.44 -24.05
N MET A 684 -17.40 31.26 -23.08
CA MET A 684 -16.87 32.32 -22.21
C MET A 684 -15.81 33.19 -22.91
N ASP A 685 -15.59 34.41 -22.42
CA ASP A 685 -14.42 35.21 -22.78
C ASP A 685 -13.21 34.78 -21.91
N ILE A 686 -12.19 34.17 -22.52
CA ILE A 686 -11.08 33.51 -21.82
C ILE A 686 -9.74 34.15 -22.20
N ASP A 687 -9.11 34.78 -21.21
CA ASP A 687 -7.74 35.26 -21.28
C ASP A 687 -6.77 34.23 -20.66
N VAL A 688 -5.50 34.28 -21.08
CA VAL A 688 -4.44 33.38 -20.60
C VAL A 688 -3.24 34.21 -20.13
N ALA A 689 -2.66 33.85 -18.98
CA ALA A 689 -1.40 34.39 -18.47
C ALA A 689 -0.40 33.27 -18.17
N SER A 690 0.89 33.53 -18.35
CA SER A 690 1.95 32.51 -18.17
C SER A 690 2.67 32.59 -16.82
N ASN A 691 2.35 33.57 -15.96
CA ASN A 691 2.99 33.73 -14.64
C ASN A 691 2.19 34.67 -13.73
N GLY A 692 2.58 34.72 -12.45
CA GLY A 692 1.95 35.57 -11.44
C GLY A 692 2.03 37.08 -11.71
N PHE A 693 3.08 37.58 -12.36
CA PHE A 693 3.20 39.02 -12.66
C PHE A 693 2.22 39.46 -13.75
N ASP A 694 2.10 38.67 -14.82
CA ASP A 694 1.13 38.92 -15.89
C ASP A 694 -0.29 38.82 -15.35
N THR A 695 -0.53 37.86 -14.44
CA THR A 695 -1.82 37.72 -13.73
C THR A 695 -2.21 38.99 -12.99
N LEU A 696 -1.30 39.57 -12.20
CA LEU A 696 -1.56 40.80 -11.46
C LEU A 696 -1.78 41.99 -12.40
N THR A 697 -1.05 42.05 -13.51
CA THR A 697 -1.17 43.11 -14.52
C THR A 697 -2.53 43.04 -15.22
N MET A 698 -2.92 41.86 -15.70
CA MET A 698 -4.20 41.62 -16.37
C MET A 698 -5.38 41.86 -15.43
N ALA A 699 -5.33 41.34 -14.20
CA ALA A 699 -6.39 41.53 -13.21
C ALA A 699 -6.54 42.99 -12.75
N SER A 700 -5.53 43.85 -12.95
CA SER A 700 -5.63 45.29 -12.71
C SER A 700 -6.21 46.08 -13.90
N ALA A 701 -6.16 45.50 -15.10
CA ALA A 701 -6.58 46.15 -16.34
C ALA A 701 -8.00 45.74 -16.77
N LYS A 702 -8.44 44.53 -16.41
CA LYS A 702 -9.73 43.94 -16.78
C LYS A 702 -10.38 43.27 -15.57
N ASP A 703 -11.70 43.41 -15.45
CA ASP A 703 -12.48 42.71 -14.43
C ASP A 703 -12.75 41.27 -14.87
N TYR A 704 -12.40 40.32 -14.00
CA TYR A 704 -12.66 38.89 -14.19
C TYR A 704 -13.74 38.38 -13.23
N ASP A 705 -14.44 37.33 -13.65
CA ASP A 705 -15.46 36.64 -12.86
C ASP A 705 -14.91 35.43 -12.11
N LEU A 706 -13.88 34.81 -12.65
CA LEU A 706 -13.22 33.64 -12.06
C LEU A 706 -11.80 33.53 -12.62
N ILE A 707 -10.84 33.21 -11.74
CA ILE A 707 -9.45 32.94 -12.14
C ILE A 707 -9.12 31.48 -11.83
N PHE A 708 -8.62 30.74 -12.82
CA PHE A 708 -7.95 29.46 -12.59
C PHE A 708 -6.44 29.67 -12.55
N LEU A 709 -5.81 29.32 -11.44
CA LEU A 709 -4.41 29.67 -11.17
C LEU A 709 -3.59 28.44 -10.79
N ASP A 710 -2.53 28.13 -11.55
CA ASP A 710 -1.59 27.10 -11.14
C ASP A 710 -0.94 27.47 -9.79
N HIS A 711 -0.97 26.52 -8.86
CA HIS A 711 -0.32 26.64 -7.57
C HIS A 711 1.20 26.71 -7.71
N MET A 712 1.81 25.94 -8.64
CA MET A 712 3.27 25.89 -8.80
C MET A 712 3.70 26.56 -10.10
N MET A 713 4.26 27.76 -10.00
CA MET A 713 4.84 28.50 -11.12
C MET A 713 6.20 29.08 -10.73
N PRO A 714 7.17 29.19 -11.66
CA PRO A 714 8.48 29.78 -11.40
C PRO A 714 8.38 31.29 -11.15
N GLY A 715 9.25 31.80 -10.27
CA GLY A 715 9.29 33.21 -9.89
C GLY A 715 8.26 33.53 -8.83
N MET A 716 7.03 33.85 -9.24
CA MET A 716 5.91 34.13 -8.33
C MET A 716 4.94 32.96 -8.38
N ASP A 717 4.84 32.21 -7.28
CA ASP A 717 3.95 31.05 -7.19
C ASP A 717 2.47 31.46 -7.05
N GLY A 718 1.55 30.49 -7.16
CA GLY A 718 0.12 30.77 -7.10
C GLY A 718 -0.35 31.32 -5.75
N ILE A 719 0.29 30.94 -4.64
CA ILE A 719 -0.05 31.43 -3.30
C ILE A 719 0.35 32.88 -3.16
N GLU A 720 1.58 33.23 -3.53
CA GLU A 720 2.08 34.60 -3.51
C GLU A 720 1.24 35.50 -4.43
N THR A 721 0.86 34.98 -5.61
CA THR A 721 0.00 35.67 -6.58
C THR A 721 -1.38 35.98 -5.98
N VAL A 722 -2.05 34.99 -5.38
CA VAL A 722 -3.39 35.21 -4.79
C VAL A 722 -3.32 36.17 -3.59
N GLN A 723 -2.30 36.06 -2.74
CA GLN A 723 -2.11 36.97 -1.61
C GLN A 723 -1.89 38.41 -2.06
N LYS A 724 -1.20 38.63 -3.18
CA LYS A 724 -1.02 39.96 -3.79
C LYS A 724 -2.31 40.46 -4.42
N LEU A 725 -3.04 39.62 -5.17
CA LEU A 725 -4.37 39.96 -5.73
C LEU A 725 -5.32 40.45 -4.64
N ARG A 726 -5.38 39.77 -3.48
CA ARG A 726 -6.23 40.16 -2.35
C ARG A 726 -5.84 41.51 -1.73
N LYS A 727 -4.60 41.97 -1.89
CA LYS A 727 -4.09 43.24 -1.33
C LYS A 727 -4.19 44.42 -2.30
N MET A 728 -4.37 44.20 -3.60
CA MET A 728 -4.46 45.27 -4.59
C MET A 728 -5.75 46.08 -4.48
N ASP A 729 -5.64 47.40 -4.68
CA ASP A 729 -6.77 48.32 -4.80
C ASP A 729 -7.36 48.25 -6.22
N GLY A 730 -8.69 48.35 -6.34
CA GLY A 730 -9.39 48.26 -7.63
C GLY A 730 -9.81 46.85 -8.04
N ILE A 731 -9.30 45.80 -7.39
CA ILE A 731 -9.71 44.41 -7.62
C ILE A 731 -10.79 44.01 -6.60
N ARG A 732 -11.85 43.39 -7.09
CA ARG A 732 -12.94 42.83 -6.28
C ARG A 732 -12.40 41.80 -5.27
N LYS A 733 -12.62 42.03 -3.97
CA LYS A 733 -12.06 41.18 -2.90
C LYS A 733 -12.67 39.78 -2.87
N ASP A 734 -13.92 39.65 -3.30
CA ASP A 734 -14.67 38.40 -3.43
C ASP A 734 -14.44 37.68 -4.76
N LEU A 735 -13.54 38.15 -5.64
CA LEU A 735 -13.18 37.48 -6.89
C LEU A 735 -12.79 36.02 -6.65
N PRO A 736 -13.55 35.04 -7.17
CA PRO A 736 -13.21 33.64 -7.06
C PRO A 736 -11.86 33.31 -7.72
N VAL A 737 -10.96 32.66 -6.97
CA VAL A 737 -9.69 32.14 -7.51
C VAL A 737 -9.59 30.66 -7.18
N VAL A 738 -9.53 29.81 -8.20
CA VAL A 738 -9.50 28.35 -8.08
C VAL A 738 -8.09 27.85 -8.38
N ALA A 739 -7.47 27.18 -7.41
CA ALA A 739 -6.14 26.62 -7.56
C ALA A 739 -6.17 25.42 -8.51
N LEU A 740 -5.28 25.37 -9.49
CA LEU A 740 -5.02 24.17 -10.27
C LEU A 740 -3.83 23.43 -9.64
N THR A 741 -4.01 22.19 -9.18
CA THR A 741 -2.95 21.43 -8.47
C THR A 741 -2.79 20.01 -8.99
N ALA A 742 -1.53 19.58 -9.13
CA ALA A 742 -1.19 18.19 -9.47
C ALA A 742 -1.25 17.22 -8.27
N ASN A 743 -1.48 17.73 -7.05
CA ASN A 743 -1.48 16.95 -5.81
C ASN A 743 -2.64 17.36 -4.91
N VAL A 744 -3.74 16.61 -4.98
CA VAL A 744 -4.88 16.78 -4.08
C VAL A 744 -4.63 15.99 -2.81
N PHE A 745 -4.56 16.70 -1.69
CA PHE A 745 -4.59 16.13 -0.35
C PHE A 745 -5.91 16.48 0.32
N SER A 746 -6.25 15.76 1.36
CA SER A 746 -7.53 15.83 2.07
C SER A 746 -7.90 17.20 2.65
N ASP A 747 -6.90 17.93 3.13
CA ASP A 747 -7.07 19.31 3.61
C ASP A 747 -6.81 20.34 2.51
N ALA A 748 -6.72 19.95 1.23
CA ALA A 748 -6.43 20.88 0.14
C ALA A 748 -7.43 22.04 0.13
N LYS A 749 -8.72 21.76 0.35
CA LYS A 749 -9.74 22.82 0.43
C LYS A 749 -9.43 23.80 1.57
N THR A 750 -9.18 23.31 2.78
CA THR A 750 -8.85 24.13 3.95
C THR A 750 -7.56 24.91 3.74
N TYR A 751 -6.50 24.24 3.27
CA TYR A 751 -5.19 24.82 2.98
C TYR A 751 -5.30 25.95 1.95
N PHE A 752 -5.89 25.69 0.78
CA PHE A 752 -6.03 26.71 -0.27
C PHE A 752 -6.92 27.87 0.19
N THR A 753 -7.97 27.59 0.97
CA THR A 753 -8.81 28.64 1.57
C THR A 753 -8.02 29.52 2.54
N GLU A 754 -7.20 28.94 3.42
CA GLU A 754 -6.32 29.68 4.34
C GLU A 754 -5.29 30.55 3.59
N GLN A 755 -4.87 30.12 2.41
CA GLN A 755 -3.94 30.88 1.55
C GLN A 755 -4.63 31.97 0.71
N GLY A 756 -5.97 32.02 0.66
CA GLY A 756 -6.75 33.06 -0.04
C GLY A 756 -7.42 32.63 -1.36
N PHE A 757 -7.35 31.34 -1.71
CA PHE A 757 -8.12 30.75 -2.80
C PHE A 757 -9.56 30.47 -2.38
N SER A 758 -10.43 30.32 -3.38
CA SER A 758 -11.86 30.00 -3.21
C SER A 758 -12.14 28.51 -3.34
N ASP A 759 -11.43 27.81 -4.22
CA ASP A 759 -11.50 26.35 -4.37
C ASP A 759 -10.23 25.80 -5.01
N PHE A 760 -10.22 24.49 -5.32
CA PHE A 760 -9.18 23.88 -6.14
C PHE A 760 -9.75 22.89 -7.17
N LEU A 761 -9.00 22.65 -8.25
CA LEU A 761 -9.22 21.59 -9.23
C LEU A 761 -7.94 20.77 -9.41
N ALA A 762 -8.11 19.45 -9.51
CA ALA A 762 -7.00 18.54 -9.77
C ALA A 762 -6.53 18.67 -11.24
N LYS A 763 -5.22 18.56 -11.48
CA LYS A 763 -4.64 18.33 -12.82
C LYS A 763 -4.37 16.82 -12.99
N PRO A 764 -4.82 16.17 -14.08
CA PRO A 764 -5.51 16.73 -15.24
C PRO A 764 -6.96 17.16 -14.90
N ILE A 765 -7.41 18.26 -15.52
CA ILE A 765 -8.70 18.90 -15.22
C ILE A 765 -9.83 17.93 -15.58
N ASN A 766 -10.52 17.42 -14.56
CA ASN A 766 -11.72 16.62 -14.77
C ASN A 766 -12.87 17.52 -15.21
N VAL A 767 -13.51 17.18 -16.31
CA VAL A 767 -14.54 18.02 -16.95
C VAL A 767 -15.78 18.16 -16.09
N LYS A 768 -16.15 17.11 -15.35
CA LYS A 768 -17.27 17.15 -14.42
C LYS A 768 -16.99 18.08 -13.24
N GLU A 769 -15.77 18.04 -12.71
CA GLU A 769 -15.35 18.94 -11.63
C GLU A 769 -15.26 20.39 -12.10
N LEU A 770 -14.72 20.61 -13.31
CA LEU A 770 -14.69 21.91 -13.97
C LEU A 770 -16.11 22.46 -14.13
N HIS A 771 -17.04 21.69 -14.70
CA HIS A 771 -18.43 22.09 -14.89
C HIS A 771 -19.11 22.48 -13.57
N ASN A 772 -18.95 21.66 -12.53
CA ASN A 772 -19.50 21.95 -11.21
C ASN A 772 -18.90 23.23 -10.60
N THR A 773 -17.61 23.46 -10.82
CA THR A 773 -16.92 24.68 -10.36
C THR A 773 -17.46 25.92 -11.08
N LEU A 774 -17.63 25.85 -12.41
CA LEU A 774 -18.23 26.92 -13.21
C LEU A 774 -19.66 27.21 -12.73
N LEU A 775 -20.50 26.17 -12.55
CA LEU A 775 -21.85 26.34 -12.03
C LEU A 775 -21.87 26.94 -10.62
N GLN A 776 -20.94 26.57 -9.75
CA GLN A 776 -20.87 27.06 -8.38
C GLN A 776 -20.52 28.56 -8.32
N TYR A 777 -19.59 29.03 -9.17
CA TYR A 777 -19.07 30.40 -9.11
C TYR A 777 -19.68 31.35 -10.14
N LEU A 778 -20.31 30.84 -11.20
CA LEU A 778 -20.90 31.60 -12.30
C LEU A 778 -22.40 31.32 -12.46
N GLN A 779 -23.08 30.82 -11.42
CA GLN A 779 -24.49 30.43 -11.49
C GLN A 779 -25.40 31.55 -12.00
N ASP A 780 -25.10 32.79 -11.62
CA ASP A 780 -25.80 34.01 -11.99
C ASP A 780 -25.59 34.42 -13.46
N LYS A 781 -24.51 33.92 -14.07
CA LYS A 781 -24.16 34.11 -15.49
C LYS A 781 -24.47 32.87 -16.35
N ALA A 782 -25.01 31.81 -15.75
CA ALA A 782 -25.36 30.59 -16.44
C ALA A 782 -26.54 30.84 -17.38
N VAL A 783 -26.30 30.67 -18.67
CA VAL A 783 -27.34 30.59 -19.69
C VAL A 783 -27.51 29.12 -19.99
N LEU A 784 -28.64 28.55 -19.58
CA LEU A 784 -29.05 27.28 -20.13
C LEU A 784 -29.20 27.49 -21.63
N LYS A 785 -28.49 26.70 -22.45
CA LYS A 785 -28.90 26.50 -23.83
C LYS A 785 -30.30 25.93 -23.72
N ILE A 786 -31.30 26.81 -23.84
CA ILE A 786 -32.62 26.38 -24.27
C ILE A 786 -32.33 25.91 -25.67
N VAL A 787 -32.07 24.61 -25.79
CA VAL A 787 -32.38 23.89 -27.00
C VAL A 787 -33.90 24.02 -27.09
N GLU A 788 -34.36 25.16 -27.61
CA GLU A 788 -35.45 25.15 -28.56
C GLU A 788 -34.90 24.36 -29.75
N LYS A 789 -34.79 23.04 -29.55
CA LYS A 789 -35.49 22.18 -30.47
C LYS A 789 -36.90 22.72 -30.42
N LYS A 790 -37.22 23.60 -31.37
CA LYS A 790 -38.43 23.39 -32.13
C LYS A 790 -38.61 21.87 -32.18
N LEU A 791 -39.78 21.40 -31.79
CA LEU A 791 -40.26 20.16 -32.35
C LEU A 791 -40.36 20.39 -33.87
N ASP A 792 -39.21 20.44 -34.53
CA ASP A 792 -39.02 19.67 -35.72
C ASP A 792 -38.80 18.27 -35.11
N GLU A 793 -39.85 17.49 -34.79
CA GLU A 793 -40.51 16.71 -35.85
C GLU A 793 -39.85 17.09 -37.17
N ALA A 794 -38.70 16.48 -37.43
CA ALA A 794 -38.25 16.34 -38.79
C ALA A 794 -39.54 15.96 -39.53
N PHE A 795 -40.05 16.90 -40.31
CA PHE A 795 -40.72 16.54 -41.53
C PHE A 795 -39.68 15.68 -42.21
N ILE A 796 -39.77 14.38 -41.94
CA ILE A 796 -39.49 13.37 -42.91
C ILE A 796 -40.25 13.90 -44.11
N SER A 797 -39.56 14.56 -45.04
CA SER A 797 -40.19 14.75 -46.32
C SER A 797 -40.42 13.32 -46.79
N GLU A 798 -41.68 12.95 -47.01
CA GLU A 798 -42.01 11.67 -47.65
C GLU A 798 -41.19 11.52 -48.95
N GLU A 799 -40.72 12.63 -49.51
CA GLU A 799 -39.79 12.79 -50.63
C GLU A 799 -38.39 12.19 -50.38
N VAL A 800 -37.72 12.43 -49.24
CA VAL A 800 -36.41 11.82 -48.92
C VAL A 800 -36.56 10.33 -48.56
N LYS A 801 -37.63 9.93 -47.87
CA LYS A 801 -37.89 8.50 -47.69
C LYS A 801 -38.26 7.80 -49.00
N ALA A 802 -38.90 8.50 -49.94
CA ALA A 802 -39.21 7.96 -51.25
C ALA A 802 -37.95 7.73 -52.09
N CYS A 803 -36.88 8.53 -51.94
CA CYS A 803 -35.65 8.32 -52.72
C CYS A 803 -34.94 7.00 -52.38
N PHE A 804 -35.07 6.49 -51.15
CA PHE A 804 -34.48 5.21 -50.78
C PHE A 804 -35.18 3.99 -51.41
N THR A 805 -36.38 4.15 -51.97
CA THR A 805 -37.08 3.04 -52.66
C THR A 805 -36.35 2.56 -53.93
N SER A 806 -35.42 3.35 -54.47
CA SER A 806 -34.56 2.93 -55.60
C SER A 806 -33.36 2.08 -55.18
N LEU A 807 -33.03 2.01 -53.89
CA LEU A 807 -31.90 1.23 -53.36
C LEU A 807 -32.36 -0.21 -53.10
N LYS A 808 -32.18 -1.11 -54.08
CA LYS A 808 -32.65 -2.50 -53.97
C LYS A 808 -31.64 -3.41 -53.30
N HIS A 809 -30.36 -3.05 -53.37
CA HIS A 809 -29.26 -3.84 -52.81
C HIS A 809 -28.74 -3.30 -51.46
N PHE A 810 -29.52 -2.43 -50.82
CA PHE A 810 -29.21 -1.83 -49.52
C PHE A 810 -30.27 -2.22 -48.50
N ASP A 811 -29.85 -2.65 -47.32
CA ASP A 811 -30.74 -2.79 -46.17
C ASP A 811 -30.94 -1.41 -45.52
N VAL A 812 -31.84 -0.63 -46.12
CA VAL A 812 -32.14 0.74 -45.72
C VAL A 812 -32.72 0.79 -44.30
N ASP A 813 -33.56 -0.17 -43.93
CA ASP A 813 -34.19 -0.21 -42.60
C ASP A 813 -33.15 -0.47 -41.50
N ALA A 814 -32.26 -1.45 -41.69
CA ALA A 814 -31.17 -1.71 -40.76
C ALA A 814 -30.15 -0.56 -40.71
N SER A 815 -29.91 0.12 -41.85
CA SER A 815 -28.99 1.26 -41.92
C SER A 815 -29.57 2.50 -41.25
N LEU A 816 -30.86 2.79 -41.41
CA LEU A 816 -31.53 3.87 -40.70
C LEU A 816 -31.62 3.61 -39.19
N GLU A 817 -31.77 2.36 -38.76
CA GLU A 817 -31.65 1.98 -37.34
C GLU A 817 -30.23 2.20 -36.80
N TYR A 818 -29.20 1.98 -37.63
CA TYR A 818 -27.80 2.23 -37.29
C TYR A 818 -27.47 3.74 -37.17
N PHE A 819 -28.16 4.60 -37.92
CA PHE A 819 -27.97 6.06 -37.94
C PHE A 819 -29.03 6.84 -37.14
N ASP A 820 -29.57 6.27 -36.06
CA ASP A 820 -30.54 6.90 -35.15
C ASP A 820 -31.79 7.48 -35.87
N HIS A 821 -32.26 6.76 -36.89
CA HIS A 821 -33.40 7.11 -37.75
C HIS A 821 -33.26 8.43 -38.55
N SER A 822 -32.03 8.94 -38.70
CA SER A 822 -31.74 10.15 -39.46
C SER A 822 -31.59 9.87 -40.96
N ALA A 823 -32.67 10.14 -41.72
CA ALA A 823 -32.71 9.96 -43.17
C ALA A 823 -31.71 10.89 -43.90
N ASP A 824 -31.58 12.13 -43.47
CA ASP A 824 -30.65 13.10 -44.08
C ASP A 824 -29.18 12.71 -43.85
N PHE A 825 -28.85 12.23 -42.65
CA PHE A 825 -27.51 11.74 -42.35
C PHE A 825 -27.18 10.48 -43.15
N TYR A 826 -28.14 9.57 -43.29
CA TYR A 826 -27.96 8.39 -44.14
C TYR A 826 -27.74 8.78 -45.61
N LEU A 827 -28.46 9.78 -46.12
CA LEU A 827 -28.24 10.31 -47.47
C LEU A 827 -26.84 10.91 -47.65
N GLU A 828 -26.32 11.67 -46.68
CA GLU A 828 -24.94 12.18 -46.69
C GLU A 828 -23.88 11.05 -46.68
N MET A 829 -24.14 9.99 -45.91
CA MET A 829 -23.28 8.81 -45.91
C MET A 829 -23.32 8.06 -47.25
N LEU A 830 -24.49 7.97 -47.90
CA LEU A 830 -24.62 7.39 -49.25
C LEU A 830 -23.88 8.23 -50.31
N LYS A 831 -23.92 9.58 -50.23
CA LYS A 831 -23.14 10.47 -51.11
C LYS A 831 -21.64 10.26 -50.93
N THR A 832 -21.17 10.19 -49.69
CA THR A 832 -19.76 9.96 -49.35
C THR A 832 -19.29 8.58 -49.83
N PHE A 833 -20.11 7.55 -49.62
CA PHE A 833 -19.85 6.19 -50.11
C PHE A 833 -19.77 6.14 -51.63
N ARG A 834 -20.73 6.78 -52.33
CA ARG A 834 -20.76 6.86 -53.80
C ARG A 834 -19.50 7.51 -54.36
N GLN A 835 -19.03 8.60 -53.77
CA GLN A 835 -17.77 9.25 -54.18
C GLN A 835 -16.56 8.33 -53.99
N GLY A 836 -16.42 7.75 -52.79
CA GLY A 836 -15.29 6.86 -52.49
C GLY A 836 -15.29 5.57 -53.31
N LEU A 837 -16.47 5.07 -53.69
CA LEU A 837 -16.63 3.91 -54.57
C LEU A 837 -16.29 4.24 -56.02
N PHE A 838 -16.70 5.42 -56.52
CA PHE A 838 -16.38 5.88 -57.87
C PHE A 838 -14.87 6.05 -58.09
N GLU A 839 -14.17 6.67 -57.13
CA GLU A 839 -12.71 6.83 -57.18
C GLU A 839 -12.01 5.46 -57.26
N ARG A 840 -12.41 4.51 -56.39
CA ARG A 840 -11.82 3.16 -56.37
C ARG A 840 -12.14 2.38 -57.63
N ARG A 841 -13.35 2.50 -58.17
CA ARG A 841 -13.75 1.85 -59.42
C ARG A 841 -12.86 2.26 -60.59
N ASN A 842 -12.47 3.54 -60.66
CA ASN A 842 -11.57 4.08 -61.70
C ASN A 842 -10.11 3.62 -61.54
N GLU A 843 -9.71 3.23 -60.34
CA GLU A 843 -8.35 2.74 -60.06
C GLU A 843 -8.23 1.22 -60.19
N LEU A 844 -9.31 0.47 -59.93
CA LEU A 844 -9.31 -0.99 -59.97
C LEU A 844 -8.83 -1.56 -61.30
N ASP A 845 -9.19 -0.95 -62.43
CA ASP A 845 -8.76 -1.42 -63.76
C ASP A 845 -7.24 -1.30 -63.95
N LYS A 846 -6.65 -0.19 -63.49
CA LYS A 846 -5.19 0.01 -63.52
C LYS A 846 -4.47 -0.98 -62.62
N ILE A 847 -5.03 -1.25 -61.44
CA ILE A 847 -4.47 -2.20 -60.48
C ILE A 847 -4.55 -3.63 -61.03
N TYR A 848 -5.66 -3.96 -61.69
CA TYR A 848 -5.90 -5.26 -62.31
C TYR A 848 -4.96 -5.52 -63.50
N GLU A 849 -4.79 -4.54 -64.39
CA GLU A 849 -3.85 -4.63 -65.51
C GLU A 849 -2.39 -4.84 -65.05
N ASN A 850 -2.01 -4.18 -63.96
CA ASN A 850 -0.67 -4.28 -63.37
C ASN A 850 -0.48 -5.54 -62.50
N GLN A 851 -1.54 -6.32 -62.25
CA GLN A 851 -1.55 -7.51 -61.40
C GLN A 851 -1.00 -7.27 -59.98
N ASP A 852 -1.17 -6.06 -59.44
CA ASP A 852 -0.72 -5.73 -58.08
C ASP A 852 -1.71 -6.26 -57.05
N ILE A 853 -1.51 -7.52 -56.65
CA ILE A 853 -2.40 -8.22 -55.73
C ILE A 853 -2.49 -7.56 -54.35
N LYS A 854 -1.43 -6.89 -53.90
CA LYS A 854 -1.42 -6.22 -52.59
C LYS A 854 -2.27 -4.98 -52.63
N LEU A 855 -2.06 -4.15 -53.65
CA LEU A 855 -2.86 -2.94 -53.84
C LEU A 855 -4.32 -3.31 -54.10
N PHE A 856 -4.58 -4.34 -54.92
CA PHE A 856 -5.93 -4.86 -55.14
C PHE A 856 -6.64 -5.25 -53.84
N THR A 857 -5.94 -5.96 -52.95
CA THR A 857 -6.51 -6.41 -51.67
C THR A 857 -6.85 -5.22 -50.77
N ILE A 858 -6.04 -4.15 -50.77
CA ILE A 858 -6.31 -2.93 -50.01
C ILE A 858 -7.58 -2.23 -50.52
N HIS A 859 -7.72 -2.07 -51.84
CA HIS A 859 -8.90 -1.41 -52.43
C HIS A 859 -10.18 -2.20 -52.17
N VAL A 860 -10.12 -3.53 -52.27
CA VAL A 860 -11.26 -4.40 -52.01
C VAL A 860 -11.59 -4.48 -50.51
N HIS A 861 -10.59 -4.45 -49.62
CA HIS A 861 -10.80 -4.34 -48.17
C HIS A 861 -11.56 -3.06 -47.81
N ALA A 862 -11.18 -1.93 -48.43
CA ALA A 862 -11.87 -0.66 -48.23
C ALA A 862 -13.32 -0.71 -48.75
N ILE A 863 -13.55 -1.31 -49.93
CA ILE A 863 -14.91 -1.51 -50.47
C ILE A 863 -15.74 -2.37 -49.52
N LYS A 864 -15.20 -3.48 -49.00
CA LYS A 864 -15.90 -4.34 -48.03
C LYS A 864 -16.41 -3.54 -46.82
N SER A 865 -15.50 -2.82 -46.16
CA SER A 865 -15.83 -2.09 -44.92
C SER A 865 -16.83 -0.97 -45.18
N ALA A 866 -16.66 -0.21 -46.28
CA ALA A 866 -17.54 0.88 -46.64
C ALA A 866 -18.94 0.41 -47.09
N SER A 867 -19.03 -0.69 -47.85
CA SER A 867 -20.31 -1.28 -48.27
C SER A 867 -21.11 -1.80 -47.07
N LYS A 868 -20.43 -2.37 -46.08
CA LYS A 868 -21.08 -2.83 -44.85
C LYS A 868 -21.64 -1.68 -44.02
N SER A 869 -20.96 -0.53 -43.94
CA SER A 869 -21.41 0.62 -43.16
C SER A 869 -22.63 1.32 -43.72
N VAL A 870 -22.93 1.15 -45.01
CA VAL A 870 -24.12 1.72 -45.66
C VAL A 870 -25.21 0.68 -45.93
N GLY A 871 -25.06 -0.56 -45.46
CA GLY A 871 -26.07 -1.61 -45.62
C GLY A 871 -26.05 -2.37 -46.95
N ALA A 872 -25.02 -2.23 -47.80
CA ALA A 872 -24.84 -3.01 -49.02
C ALA A 872 -24.17 -4.36 -48.72
N LEU A 873 -24.89 -5.24 -48.01
CA LEU A 873 -24.34 -6.47 -47.41
C LEU A 873 -23.86 -7.49 -48.44
N GLU A 874 -24.63 -7.73 -49.51
CA GLU A 874 -24.25 -8.65 -50.58
C GLU A 874 -22.98 -8.19 -51.30
N PHE A 875 -22.83 -6.89 -51.52
CA PHE A 875 -21.63 -6.32 -52.11
C PHE A 875 -20.42 -6.43 -51.19
N SER A 876 -20.63 -6.24 -49.88
CA SER A 876 -19.60 -6.47 -48.86
C SER A 876 -19.12 -7.94 -48.87
N ASP A 877 -20.01 -8.91 -49.04
CA ASP A 877 -19.64 -10.33 -49.09
C ASP A 877 -18.87 -10.70 -50.37
N LEU A 878 -19.23 -10.10 -51.51
CA LEU A 878 -18.46 -10.23 -52.73
C LEU A 878 -17.05 -9.64 -52.57
N ALA A 879 -16.94 -8.43 -51.99
CA ALA A 879 -15.66 -7.80 -51.70
C ALA A 879 -14.82 -8.64 -50.72
N LYS A 880 -15.41 -9.20 -49.66
CA LYS A 880 -14.73 -10.12 -48.75
C LYS A 880 -14.17 -11.35 -49.47
N THR A 881 -14.93 -11.94 -50.39
CA THR A 881 -14.46 -13.09 -51.18
C THR A 881 -13.25 -12.72 -52.05
N MET A 882 -13.27 -11.53 -52.65
CA MET A 882 -12.17 -11.00 -53.46
C MET A 882 -10.93 -10.66 -52.62
N GLU A 883 -11.13 -10.14 -51.41
CA GLU A 883 -10.08 -9.90 -50.41
C GLU A 883 -9.42 -11.20 -49.93
N ASP A 884 -10.21 -12.24 -49.65
CA ASP A 884 -9.70 -13.56 -49.25
C ASP A 884 -8.83 -14.19 -50.36
N PHE A 885 -9.21 -14.04 -51.63
CA PHE A 885 -8.36 -14.46 -52.75
C PHE A 885 -7.07 -13.64 -52.85
N GLY A 886 -7.15 -12.35 -52.53
CA GLY A 886 -5.99 -11.47 -52.40
C GLY A 886 -5.00 -11.94 -51.33
N HIS A 887 -5.49 -12.22 -50.12
CA HIS A 887 -4.68 -12.76 -49.02
C HIS A 887 -4.07 -14.14 -49.33
N GLN A 888 -4.78 -14.98 -50.09
CA GLN A 888 -4.29 -16.28 -50.54
C GLN A 888 -3.34 -16.21 -51.76
N ASN A 889 -3.03 -15.00 -52.24
CA ASN A 889 -2.27 -14.75 -53.46
C ASN A 889 -2.82 -15.46 -54.71
N ASN A 890 -4.14 -15.65 -54.79
CA ASN A 890 -4.79 -16.45 -55.82
C ASN A 890 -5.34 -15.57 -56.96
N TRP A 891 -4.43 -15.02 -57.77
CA TRP A 891 -4.78 -14.12 -58.89
C TRP A 891 -5.74 -14.76 -59.90
N LYS A 892 -5.64 -16.07 -60.13
CA LYS A 892 -6.52 -16.80 -61.04
C LYS A 892 -7.99 -16.74 -60.61
N SER A 893 -8.25 -16.79 -59.31
CA SER A 893 -9.61 -16.72 -58.76
C SER A 893 -10.12 -15.28 -58.73
N ILE A 894 -9.23 -14.31 -58.52
CA ILE A 894 -9.54 -12.87 -58.69
C ILE A 894 -9.97 -12.61 -60.14
N THR A 895 -9.20 -13.05 -61.14
CA THR A 895 -9.52 -12.91 -62.57
C THR A 895 -10.87 -13.54 -62.94
N GLN A 896 -11.24 -14.67 -62.34
CA GLN A 896 -12.52 -15.34 -62.63
C GLN A 896 -13.75 -14.56 -62.15
N LYS A 897 -13.61 -13.78 -61.07
CA LYS A 897 -14.69 -13.00 -60.46
C LYS A 897 -14.51 -11.49 -60.59
N TYR A 898 -13.45 -11.03 -61.25
CA TYR A 898 -13.17 -9.59 -61.40
C TYR A 898 -14.27 -8.88 -62.17
N GLN A 899 -14.76 -9.48 -63.27
CA GLN A 899 -15.88 -8.91 -64.02
C GLN A 899 -17.16 -8.84 -63.17
N GLU A 900 -17.42 -9.85 -62.34
CA GLU A 900 -18.54 -9.87 -61.39
C GLU A 900 -18.43 -8.73 -60.35
N LEU A 901 -17.23 -8.44 -59.86
CA LEU A 901 -16.97 -7.31 -58.96
C LEU A 901 -17.23 -5.96 -59.65
N LEU A 902 -16.79 -5.80 -60.91
CA LEU A 902 -16.99 -4.56 -61.67
C LEU A 902 -18.47 -4.33 -61.98
N ASP A 903 -19.15 -5.35 -62.51
CA ASP A 903 -20.57 -5.28 -62.87
C ASP A 903 -21.42 -4.93 -61.63
N TYR A 904 -21.10 -5.52 -60.47
CA TYR A 904 -21.78 -5.21 -59.21
C TYR A 904 -21.43 -3.82 -58.67
N THR A 905 -20.19 -3.36 -58.86
CA THR A 905 -19.77 -1.99 -58.49
C THR A 905 -20.52 -0.94 -59.30
N ASP A 906 -20.62 -1.15 -60.62
CA ASP A 906 -21.29 -0.24 -61.55
C ASP A 906 -22.82 -0.23 -61.26
N LEU A 907 -23.41 -1.39 -60.95
CA LEU A 907 -24.81 -1.50 -60.50
C LEU A 907 -25.07 -0.69 -59.22
N ILE A 908 -24.21 -0.81 -58.21
CA ILE A 908 -24.35 -0.06 -56.95
C ILE A 908 -24.21 1.45 -57.17
N LEU A 909 -23.26 1.87 -58.01
CA LEU A 909 -23.10 3.28 -58.38
C LEU A 909 -24.33 3.84 -59.11
N GLU A 910 -24.96 3.06 -60.00
CA GLU A 910 -26.21 3.45 -60.67
C GLU A 910 -27.39 3.60 -59.71
N GLU A 911 -27.55 2.68 -58.75
CA GLU A 911 -28.60 2.78 -57.72
C GLU A 911 -28.42 4.00 -56.82
N LEU A 912 -27.18 4.28 -56.41
CA LEU A 912 -26.83 5.46 -55.62
C LEU A 912 -27.07 6.75 -56.41
N ASP A 913 -26.69 6.80 -57.69
CA ASP A 913 -26.93 7.95 -58.56
C ASP A 913 -28.44 8.22 -58.73
N CYS A 914 -29.25 7.17 -58.86
CA CYS A 914 -30.71 7.30 -58.95
C CYS A 914 -31.32 7.82 -57.63
N CYS A 915 -30.85 7.31 -56.49
CA CYS A 915 -31.29 7.75 -55.17
C CYS A 915 -30.93 9.23 -54.92
N ILE A 916 -29.69 9.62 -55.23
CA ILE A 916 -29.18 10.98 -54.98
C ILE A 916 -29.86 12.01 -55.91
N LYS A 917 -30.12 11.65 -57.18
CA LYS A 917 -30.82 12.52 -58.15
C LYS A 917 -32.32 12.70 -57.87
N ALA A 918 -32.94 11.77 -57.13
CA ALA A 918 -34.36 11.82 -56.81
C ALA A 918 -34.70 12.84 -55.70
N VAL A 919 -33.70 13.39 -55.02
CA VAL A 919 -33.86 14.46 -54.03
C VAL A 919 -33.85 15.81 -54.74
N PRO A 920 -34.91 16.64 -54.64
CA PRO A 920 -34.86 18.02 -55.14
C PRO A 920 -33.72 18.74 -54.42
N ALA A 921 -32.86 19.44 -55.16
CA ALA A 921 -31.83 20.27 -54.55
C ALA A 921 -32.54 21.21 -53.55
N ALA A 922 -32.20 21.09 -52.27
CA ALA A 922 -32.66 22.04 -51.27
C ALA A 922 -32.22 23.42 -51.75
N ASP A 923 -33.18 24.34 -51.90
CA ASP A 923 -32.91 25.75 -52.11
C ASP A 923 -32.08 26.26 -50.91
N GLU A 924 -30.76 26.21 -51.02
CA GLU A 924 -29.93 27.23 -50.38
C GLU A 924 -30.21 28.52 -51.15
N THR A 925 -31.10 29.35 -50.61
CA THR A 925 -31.33 30.69 -51.14
C THR A 925 -30.03 31.49 -50.99
N LYS A 926 -29.18 31.49 -52.03
CA LYS A 926 -28.04 32.40 -52.14
C LYS A 926 -28.58 33.84 -52.08
N GLU A 927 -28.04 34.66 -51.17
CA GLU A 927 -28.52 36.02 -50.97
C GLU A 927 -28.24 36.89 -52.21
N SER A 928 -29.27 37.58 -52.71
CA SER A 928 -29.12 38.55 -53.79
C SER A 928 -28.58 39.87 -53.23
N LEU A 929 -27.39 40.27 -53.68
CA LEU A 929 -26.63 41.41 -53.17
C LEU A 929 -27.32 42.77 -53.47
N SER A 930 -27.54 43.57 -52.42
CA SER A 930 -27.76 45.02 -52.52
C SER A 930 -26.48 45.85 -52.30
N GLY A 931 -25.33 45.20 -52.10
CA GLY A 931 -24.02 45.85 -51.94
C GLY A 931 -22.91 44.84 -51.66
N TYR A 932 -21.76 44.96 -52.32
CA TYR A 932 -20.69 43.97 -52.32
C TYR A 932 -19.96 43.84 -50.96
N PRO A 933 -19.56 42.63 -50.53
CA PRO A 933 -18.86 42.41 -49.26
C PRO A 933 -17.35 42.73 -49.38
N GLU A 934 -17.01 44.01 -49.48
CA GLU A 934 -15.62 44.50 -49.61
C GLU A 934 -14.68 43.95 -48.53
N ASP A 935 -15.14 43.82 -47.29
CA ASP A 935 -14.31 43.40 -46.16
C ASP A 935 -13.81 41.95 -46.30
N ILE A 936 -14.63 41.09 -46.91
CA ILE A 936 -14.28 39.68 -47.14
C ILE A 936 -13.25 39.59 -48.27
N ILE A 937 -13.39 40.40 -49.32
CA ILE A 937 -12.45 40.42 -50.46
C ILE A 937 -11.11 41.07 -50.05
N LYS A 938 -11.13 42.09 -49.18
CA LYS A 938 -9.91 42.65 -48.56
C LYS A 938 -9.19 41.61 -47.71
N SER A 939 -9.93 40.89 -46.87
CA SER A 939 -9.38 39.82 -46.03
C SER A 939 -8.79 38.70 -46.89
N LEU A 940 -9.46 38.32 -47.97
CA LEU A 940 -8.94 37.35 -48.94
C LEU A 940 -7.63 37.82 -49.58
N CYS A 941 -7.51 39.09 -49.97
CA CYS A 941 -6.27 39.61 -50.57
C CYS A 941 -5.11 39.64 -49.57
N ILE A 942 -5.39 39.90 -48.28
CA ILE A 942 -4.40 39.86 -47.20
C ILE A 942 -3.95 38.41 -46.97
N ALA A 943 -4.90 37.49 -46.77
CA ALA A 943 -4.63 36.08 -46.54
C ALA A 943 -3.85 35.44 -47.70
N VAL A 944 -4.19 35.78 -48.96
CA VAL A 944 -3.43 35.31 -50.11
C VAL A 944 -2.01 35.87 -50.09
N ASN A 945 -1.78 37.15 -49.79
CA ASN A 945 -0.42 37.72 -49.74
C ASN A 945 0.44 37.18 -48.59
N GLU A 946 -0.18 36.84 -47.46
CA GLU A 946 0.49 36.26 -46.29
C GLU A 946 0.68 34.74 -46.40
N MET A 947 0.19 34.14 -47.50
CA MET A 947 0.21 32.70 -47.78
C MET A 947 -0.53 31.87 -46.72
N ASP A 948 -1.56 32.44 -46.08
CA ASP A 948 -2.42 31.74 -45.12
C ASP A 948 -3.56 30.99 -45.83
N TYR A 949 -3.30 29.73 -46.19
CA TYR A 949 -4.25 28.91 -46.94
C TYR A 949 -5.56 28.61 -46.17
N GLN A 950 -5.51 28.56 -44.84
CA GLN A 950 -6.71 28.29 -44.04
C GLN A 950 -7.65 29.50 -44.08
N GLU A 951 -7.09 30.70 -43.93
CA GLU A 951 -7.88 31.93 -43.96
C GLU A 951 -8.39 32.25 -45.37
N VAL A 952 -7.64 31.86 -46.42
CA VAL A 952 -8.11 31.87 -47.82
C VAL A 952 -9.31 30.95 -48.02
N SER A 953 -9.26 29.72 -47.49
CA SER A 953 -10.38 28.77 -47.54
C SER A 953 -11.64 29.32 -46.89
N ASP A 954 -11.47 29.92 -45.71
CA ASP A 954 -12.59 30.48 -44.94
C ASP A 954 -13.20 31.69 -45.66
N ALA A 955 -12.38 32.52 -46.30
CA ALA A 955 -12.84 33.64 -47.11
C ALA A 955 -13.59 33.17 -48.38
N ILE A 956 -13.11 32.14 -49.07
CA ILE A 956 -13.78 31.52 -50.22
C ILE A 956 -15.16 30.96 -49.81
N ALA A 957 -15.22 30.22 -48.70
CA ALA A 957 -16.46 29.66 -48.19
C ALA A 957 -17.48 30.73 -47.80
N LYS A 958 -17.02 31.90 -47.32
CA LYS A 958 -17.89 33.06 -47.06
C LYS A 958 -18.37 33.72 -48.35
N LEU A 959 -17.51 33.84 -49.37
CA LEU A 959 -17.87 34.43 -50.66
C LEU A 959 -18.88 33.57 -51.44
N ASP A 960 -18.87 32.24 -51.26
CA ASP A 960 -19.75 31.31 -51.99
C ASP A 960 -21.24 31.40 -51.61
N ARG A 961 -21.53 32.06 -50.49
CA ARG A 961 -22.88 32.30 -49.96
C ARG A 961 -23.66 33.35 -50.77
N TYR A 962 -22.98 34.10 -51.64
CA TYR A 962 -23.56 35.18 -52.43
C TYR A 962 -23.61 34.85 -53.92
N THR A 963 -24.54 35.48 -54.64
CA THR A 963 -24.67 35.37 -56.10
C THR A 963 -24.11 36.61 -56.79
N TYR A 964 -23.09 36.46 -57.64
CA TYR A 964 -22.43 37.58 -58.32
C TYR A 964 -22.86 37.70 -59.80
N PRO A 965 -22.94 38.91 -60.37
CA PRO A 965 -23.19 39.09 -61.80
C PRO A 965 -21.94 38.75 -62.65
N GLY A 966 -22.11 37.92 -63.68
CA GLY A 966 -21.19 37.80 -64.82
C GLY A 966 -19.72 37.50 -64.50
N GLU A 967 -18.85 38.52 -64.59
CA GLU A 967 -17.40 38.38 -64.47
C GLU A 967 -16.93 38.03 -63.06
N LEU A 968 -17.62 38.51 -62.02
CA LEU A 968 -17.24 38.25 -60.61
C LEU A 968 -17.48 36.81 -60.20
N GLN A 969 -18.56 36.19 -60.69
CA GLN A 969 -18.81 34.76 -60.45
C GLN A 969 -17.74 33.90 -61.10
N ASN A 970 -17.35 34.24 -62.32
CA ASN A 970 -16.30 33.53 -63.06
C ASN A 970 -14.92 33.69 -62.40
N LEU A 971 -14.63 34.85 -61.81
CA LEU A 971 -13.42 35.06 -61.02
C LEU A 971 -13.43 34.24 -59.73
N LEU A 972 -14.56 34.12 -59.04
CA LEU A 972 -14.69 33.30 -57.84
C LEU A 972 -14.50 31.80 -58.14
N ASP A 973 -15.08 31.30 -59.23
CA ASP A 973 -14.93 29.90 -59.64
C ASP A 973 -13.47 29.58 -60.04
N ARG A 974 -12.80 30.51 -60.71
CA ARG A 974 -11.36 30.39 -61.01
C ARG A 974 -10.50 30.47 -59.76
N LEU A 975 -10.88 31.28 -58.77
CA LEU A 975 -10.17 31.40 -57.50
C LEU A 975 -10.29 30.11 -56.68
N LYS A 976 -11.47 29.46 -56.65
CA LYS A 976 -11.65 28.11 -56.06
C LYS A 976 -10.79 27.06 -56.74
N THR A 977 -10.82 27.05 -58.08
CA THR A 977 -10.01 26.10 -58.86
C THR A 977 -8.52 26.28 -58.60
N ALA A 978 -8.04 27.53 -58.52
CA ALA A 978 -6.65 27.83 -58.19
C ALA A 978 -6.29 27.46 -56.74
N TYR A 979 -7.23 27.57 -55.80
CA TYR A 979 -7.07 27.11 -54.43
C TYR A 979 -6.93 25.58 -54.34
N ASP A 980 -7.84 24.84 -54.95
CA ASP A 980 -7.84 23.36 -54.94
C ASP A 980 -6.59 22.78 -55.63
N ASN A 981 -6.07 23.48 -56.64
CA ASN A 981 -4.85 23.09 -57.36
C ASN A 981 -3.55 23.68 -56.78
N PHE A 982 -3.63 24.42 -55.67
CA PHE A 982 -2.49 25.10 -55.02
C PHE A 982 -1.70 26.07 -55.95
N GLU A 983 -2.37 26.68 -56.92
CA GLU A 983 -1.78 27.60 -57.90
C GLU A 983 -1.73 29.05 -57.40
N TYR A 984 -0.74 29.34 -56.55
CA TYR A 984 -0.61 30.64 -55.86
C TYR A 984 -0.63 31.88 -56.77
N GLY A 985 0.00 31.79 -57.96
CA GLY A 985 0.04 32.90 -58.91
C GLY A 985 -1.34 33.30 -59.43
N ASP A 986 -2.21 32.32 -59.68
CA ASP A 986 -3.57 32.55 -60.16
C ASP A 986 -4.54 32.88 -59.00
N LEU A 987 -4.31 32.35 -57.80
CA LEU A 987 -4.97 32.77 -56.55
C LEU A 987 -4.79 34.27 -56.28
N ASN A 988 -3.54 34.75 -56.35
CA ASN A 988 -3.21 36.16 -56.12
C ASN A 988 -3.78 37.04 -57.24
N ARG A 989 -3.69 36.58 -58.49
CA ARG A 989 -4.25 37.32 -59.63
C ARG A 989 -5.77 37.43 -59.56
N CYS A 990 -6.47 36.35 -59.20
CA CYS A 990 -7.93 36.35 -59.11
C CYS A 990 -8.43 37.17 -57.92
N SER A 991 -7.76 37.12 -56.76
CA SER A 991 -8.14 37.93 -55.59
C SER A 991 -7.97 39.43 -55.86
N ILE A 992 -6.87 39.85 -56.48
CA ILE A 992 -6.63 41.25 -56.88
C ILE A 992 -7.64 41.70 -57.96
N LEU A 993 -7.97 40.85 -58.94
CA LEU A 993 -8.97 41.18 -59.96
C LEU A 993 -10.37 41.31 -59.37
N MET A 994 -10.75 40.43 -58.44
CA MET A 994 -12.02 40.57 -57.70
C MET A 994 -12.05 41.86 -56.89
N TYR A 995 -10.94 42.26 -56.26
CA TYR A 995 -10.85 43.51 -55.52
C TYR A 995 -10.98 44.76 -56.42
N ASN A 996 -10.45 44.72 -57.64
CA ASN A 996 -10.53 45.84 -58.59
C ASN A 996 -11.85 45.91 -59.36
N CYS A 997 -12.65 44.85 -59.35
CA CYS A 997 -14.01 44.83 -59.93
C CYS A 997 -15.07 45.43 -58.99
N LEU A 998 -14.72 45.63 -57.72
CA LEU A 998 -15.46 46.41 -56.73
C LEU A 998 -15.05 47.88 -56.84
#